data_AF-A0A6J8B3C4-F1
#
_entry.id   AF-A0A6J8B3C4-F1
#
_cell.length_a   1.000
_cell.length_b   1.000
_cell.length_c   1.000
_cell.angle_alpha   90.00
_cell.angle_beta   90.00
_cell.angle_gamma   90.00
#
_symmetry.space_group_name_H-M   'P 1'
#
loop_
_entity.id
_entity.type
_entity.pdbx_description
1 polymer ?
#
loop_
_entity_poly.entity_id
_entity_poly.type
_entity_poly.pdbx_seq_one_letter_code
_entity_poly.pdbx_strand_id
1 'polypeptide(L)'
;MYDPIINEKFSIGGSSKMNPAWWGGEPIWSTAKKQGKKTATYFWVGSEVNISGIMPDIYYSYDGSVTFEERVDTALKWLSWPENKRPDLITLYFDEPDHTGHGSGPVSPEVDAMLGRVDGIINRLMNGLYRRQIHNCVNLIVLADHGMESTSCDRRVYLNQYMNTSHFLIFDGTIGQLHTKFHEEKVGRSYVVKNTSNPLSLEEVNKLLQCKSGHIQMFDKTTMPVRHHYTNNQRVGDVILDMQNRWTVARNSKSYCLKGNHGFDNLYKSMQALFMAHGPDFRQGIQSDPFENIELYNLMCELLKISPAPNNGTMGSLNHLLRRPPAIPTLNRTMSPVCSHNKTVSIPGQDCFCSHKVQSFTSNTVYSSPFGKPEMSVAEDVCILSNNDTVSGYSKTHGMPVWTSFILYPNKTIDNMTGNCVNIDPKVQSLPCSSYRNDNMSVSHHFIFNSGFCVKNSDLENSLSSSLVPMYHRFRDGIWEYTMKLILDYGNQRSGMEVIIGSAFDNNRDGLWEAVSNETKYVSEDGVPLPTHYYIIIIACKYGDILNCKTADIELMSFVLPHLPAVPNCMPDEDYLMENVARIRDIELLTGIQFLTGLPDDIAASLRTFLPTSLWKPSKMSLHWKDIPCSVPSDTKCQGKIPLILISLDGFRADYVKRKLTPVIEKLRTCGVHTPYMRSVYPTVTFPNHYTIATGLYPESHGIISNNMYDAEIGEVFSLSSHTKMDPRWWGGEPIWNTAKKQGKKAYTFFWPGSDVNISGSYPDVWVGYDGKIGFPERLEKVMEWLLLPDDKKPDIITLYFDEPDHAGHQKGPDSELLNGQLETADEMLGRLMNTLYQEGLHDCVNLIVIADHVQNHFGVLVGNHGWDNLYKSMHALFLAHGPAFKQQLEIKPFENIELYNLMCEITGIKPGPNNGTLGALNHIFKST
;
A
#
# COMPACT_ATOMS: atom_id res chain seq x y z
N MET A 1 -28.12 -8.31 4.75
CA MET A 1 -28.16 -7.96 6.18
C MET A 1 -29.46 -8.46 6.80
N TYR A 2 -29.45 -8.70 8.11
CA TYR A 2 -30.64 -9.02 8.92
C TYR A 2 -30.63 -8.14 10.17
N ASP A 3 -31.79 -7.63 10.57
CA ASP A 3 -31.95 -6.83 11.77
C ASP A 3 -32.80 -7.60 12.79
N PRO A 4 -32.23 -8.01 13.94
CA PRO A 4 -32.94 -8.81 14.92
C PRO A 4 -34.01 -8.03 15.71
N ILE A 5 -33.96 -6.69 15.76
CA ILE A 5 -34.95 -5.89 16.49
C ILE A 5 -36.26 -5.80 15.70
N ILE A 6 -36.17 -5.44 14.41
CA ILE A 6 -37.35 -5.38 13.54
C ILE A 6 -37.67 -6.73 12.88
N ASN A 7 -36.82 -7.74 13.11
CA ASN A 7 -36.94 -9.11 12.60
C ASN A 7 -37.18 -9.17 11.08
N GLU A 8 -36.38 -8.42 10.31
CA GLU A 8 -36.51 -8.31 8.86
C GLU A 8 -35.16 -8.53 8.18
N LYS A 9 -35.18 -9.13 6.97
CA LYS A 9 -34.00 -9.27 6.09
C LYS A 9 -34.00 -8.18 5.02
N PHE A 10 -32.91 -7.43 4.94
CA PHE A 10 -32.73 -6.42 3.89
C PHE A 10 -32.30 -7.08 2.57
N SER A 11 -32.92 -6.68 1.47
CA SER A 11 -32.53 -7.06 0.11
C SER A 11 -32.79 -5.92 -0.88
N ILE A 12 -31.83 -5.67 -1.76
CA ILE A 12 -31.91 -4.62 -2.81
C ILE A 12 -33.03 -4.94 -3.81
N GLY A 13 -33.27 -6.23 -4.10
CA GLY A 13 -34.34 -6.67 -5.02
C GLY A 13 -35.70 -6.83 -4.35
N GLY A 14 -35.80 -6.64 -3.03
CA GLY A 14 -37.03 -6.82 -2.25
C GLY A 14 -37.70 -5.50 -1.85
N SER A 15 -38.88 -5.58 -1.23
CA SER A 15 -39.58 -4.40 -0.69
C SER A 15 -38.92 -3.83 0.57
N SER A 16 -38.08 -4.61 1.26
CA SER A 16 -37.43 -4.19 2.52
C SER A 16 -36.50 -2.99 2.35
N LYS A 17 -35.95 -2.76 1.15
CA LYS A 17 -35.16 -1.54 0.87
C LYS A 17 -35.96 -0.24 1.10
N MET A 18 -37.28 -0.30 0.96
CA MET A 18 -38.16 0.87 1.09
C MET A 18 -38.54 1.16 2.55
N ASN A 19 -38.21 0.28 3.50
CA ASN A 19 -38.50 0.49 4.91
C ASN A 19 -37.52 1.52 5.51
N PRO A 20 -37.98 2.70 5.97
CA PRO A 20 -37.10 3.74 6.53
C PRO A 20 -36.29 3.29 7.75
N ALA A 21 -36.72 2.24 8.48
CA ALA A 21 -36.00 1.72 9.64
C ALA A 21 -34.59 1.21 9.33
N TRP A 22 -34.29 0.91 8.06
CA TRP A 22 -32.94 0.53 7.63
C TRP A 22 -31.97 1.70 7.53
N TRP A 23 -32.47 2.93 7.41
CA TRP A 23 -31.71 4.10 6.99
C TRP A 23 -31.47 5.04 8.16
N GLY A 24 -30.25 5.01 8.73
CA GLY A 24 -29.80 5.97 9.74
C GLY A 24 -29.20 7.24 9.13
N GLY A 25 -28.73 8.14 10.00
CA GLY A 25 -28.05 9.38 9.60
C GLY A 25 -28.96 10.38 8.87
N GLU A 26 -28.33 11.37 8.22
CA GLU A 26 -29.02 12.37 7.41
C GLU A 26 -28.34 12.51 6.03
N PRO A 27 -28.99 12.09 4.94
CA PRO A 27 -28.40 12.21 3.61
C PRO A 27 -28.34 13.67 3.15
N ILE A 28 -27.40 13.98 2.26
CA ILE A 28 -27.10 15.35 1.81
C ILE A 28 -28.31 16.09 1.25
N TRP A 29 -29.23 15.41 0.56
CA TRP A 29 -30.46 16.04 0.05
C TRP A 29 -31.40 16.47 1.19
N SER A 30 -31.46 15.71 2.29
CA SER A 30 -32.25 16.10 3.45
C SER A 30 -31.67 17.34 4.14
N THR A 31 -30.34 17.38 4.29
CA THR A 31 -29.62 18.53 4.87
C THR A 31 -29.79 19.79 4.04
N ALA A 32 -29.65 19.66 2.72
CA ALA A 32 -29.84 20.75 1.77
C ALA A 32 -31.29 21.27 1.82
N LYS A 33 -32.28 20.37 1.80
CA LYS A 33 -33.70 20.73 1.84
C LYS A 33 -34.12 21.41 3.14
N LYS A 34 -33.64 20.94 4.30
CA LYS A 34 -33.85 21.61 5.60
C LYS A 34 -33.34 23.05 5.61
N GLN A 35 -32.36 23.37 4.78
CA GLN A 35 -31.73 24.68 4.67
C GLN A 35 -32.14 25.43 3.39
N GLY A 36 -33.30 25.08 2.81
CA GLY A 36 -33.95 25.83 1.74
C GLY A 36 -33.39 25.60 0.33
N LYS A 37 -32.51 24.61 0.15
CA LYS A 37 -31.99 24.21 -1.17
C LYS A 37 -32.92 23.20 -1.84
N LYS A 38 -33.04 23.27 -3.17
CA LYS A 38 -33.81 22.30 -3.97
C LYS A 38 -32.92 21.14 -4.40
N THR A 39 -33.48 19.94 -4.37
CA THR A 39 -32.72 18.70 -4.57
C THR A 39 -33.37 17.82 -5.63
N ALA A 40 -32.57 17.29 -6.54
CA ALA A 40 -33.03 16.38 -7.59
C ALA A 40 -32.12 15.16 -7.71
N THR A 41 -32.68 13.96 -7.64
CA THR A 41 -31.91 12.72 -7.73
C THR A 41 -32.38 11.89 -8.91
N TYR A 42 -31.48 11.64 -9.86
CA TYR A 42 -31.68 10.63 -10.89
C TYR A 42 -30.91 9.37 -10.50
N PHE A 43 -31.56 8.61 -9.63
CA PHE A 43 -31.01 7.46 -8.90
C PHE A 43 -29.90 7.86 -7.92
N TRP A 44 -30.07 7.39 -6.70
CA TRP A 44 -29.05 7.33 -5.65
C TRP A 44 -29.60 6.42 -4.56
N VAL A 45 -28.74 5.63 -3.93
CA VAL A 45 -29.14 4.69 -2.88
C VAL A 45 -29.79 5.46 -1.73
N GLY A 46 -31.03 5.09 -1.37
CA GLY A 46 -31.83 5.76 -0.33
C GLY A 46 -32.65 6.97 -0.79
N SER A 47 -32.42 7.52 -2.00
CA SER A 47 -33.16 8.71 -2.47
C SER A 47 -34.65 8.47 -2.78
N GLU A 48 -35.03 7.21 -3.01
CA GLU A 48 -36.43 6.78 -3.17
C GLU A 48 -37.09 6.39 -1.83
N VAL A 49 -36.40 6.56 -0.70
CA VAL A 49 -36.88 6.18 0.63
C VAL A 49 -37.11 7.39 1.51
N ASN A 50 -38.24 7.39 2.25
CA ASN A 50 -38.60 8.48 3.14
C ASN A 50 -37.79 8.45 4.44
N ILE A 51 -36.54 8.92 4.38
CA ILE A 51 -35.59 8.90 5.50
C ILE A 51 -35.88 10.07 6.44
N SER A 52 -36.26 9.76 7.68
CA SER A 52 -36.65 10.76 8.70
C SER A 52 -37.71 11.77 8.23
N GLY A 53 -38.64 11.34 7.38
CA GLY A 53 -39.73 12.17 6.89
C GLY A 53 -39.37 13.09 5.72
N ILE A 54 -38.17 12.99 5.15
CA ILE A 54 -37.69 13.87 4.08
C ILE A 54 -37.25 13.07 2.85
N MET A 55 -37.78 13.48 1.70
CA MET A 55 -37.43 13.01 0.36
C MET A 55 -36.80 14.16 -0.45
N PRO A 56 -36.00 13.86 -1.48
CA PRO A 56 -35.63 14.87 -2.47
C PRO A 56 -36.86 15.55 -3.08
N ASP A 57 -36.73 16.78 -3.58
CA ASP A 57 -37.84 17.49 -4.22
C ASP A 57 -38.24 16.84 -5.55
N ILE A 58 -37.27 16.23 -6.22
CA ILE A 58 -37.44 15.44 -7.43
C ILE A 58 -36.62 14.18 -7.23
N TYR A 59 -37.24 13.01 -7.40
CA TYR A 59 -36.55 11.74 -7.35
C TYR A 59 -37.20 10.76 -8.33
N TYR A 60 -36.44 9.75 -8.72
CA TYR A 60 -36.93 8.64 -9.54
C TYR A 60 -36.72 7.33 -8.76
N SER A 61 -37.72 6.46 -8.79
CA SER A 61 -37.55 5.08 -8.33
C SER A 61 -36.55 4.36 -9.22
N TYR A 62 -35.68 3.55 -8.63
CA TYR A 62 -34.61 2.90 -9.38
C TYR A 62 -35.16 1.99 -10.48
N ASP A 63 -34.74 2.24 -11.71
CA ASP A 63 -35.05 1.44 -12.89
C ASP A 63 -33.79 1.35 -13.77
N GLY A 64 -33.08 0.22 -13.66
CA GLY A 64 -31.86 -0.04 -14.42
C GLY A 64 -32.06 -0.11 -15.93
N SER A 65 -33.30 -0.18 -16.43
CA SER A 65 -33.58 -0.18 -17.88
C SER A 65 -33.47 1.21 -18.52
N VAL A 66 -33.50 2.28 -17.71
CA VAL A 66 -33.36 3.67 -18.20
C VAL A 66 -31.95 3.91 -18.70
N THR A 67 -31.83 4.39 -19.94
CA THR A 67 -30.55 4.65 -20.61
C THR A 67 -29.76 5.77 -19.93
N PHE A 68 -28.42 5.69 -19.96
CA PHE A 68 -27.54 6.69 -19.36
C PHE A 68 -27.72 8.08 -19.98
N GLU A 69 -27.98 8.12 -21.29
CA GLU A 69 -28.27 9.34 -22.03
C GLU A 69 -29.52 10.05 -21.51
N GLU A 70 -30.59 9.31 -21.23
CA GLU A 70 -31.84 9.86 -20.69
C GLU A 70 -31.64 10.44 -19.27
N ARG A 71 -30.86 9.75 -18.42
CA ARG A 71 -30.49 10.24 -17.08
C ARG A 71 -29.78 11.61 -17.18
N VAL A 72 -28.75 11.69 -18.04
CA VAL A 72 -27.99 12.93 -18.28
C VAL A 72 -28.84 14.04 -18.89
N ASP A 73 -29.64 13.74 -19.91
CA ASP A 73 -30.48 14.72 -20.59
C ASP A 73 -31.53 15.31 -19.65
N THR A 74 -32.04 14.49 -18.73
CA THR A 74 -32.98 14.94 -17.71
C THR A 74 -32.31 15.89 -16.71
N ALA A 75 -31.10 15.59 -16.23
CA ALA A 75 -30.36 16.52 -15.39
C ALA A 75 -30.06 17.86 -16.10
N LEU A 76 -29.66 17.81 -17.37
CA LEU A 76 -29.45 19.01 -18.19
C LEU A 76 -30.75 19.81 -18.39
N LYS A 77 -31.91 19.14 -18.47
CA LYS A 77 -33.23 19.77 -18.52
C LYS A 77 -33.55 20.49 -17.19
N TRP A 78 -33.30 19.86 -16.05
CA TRP A 78 -33.48 20.50 -14.73
C TRP A 78 -32.64 21.76 -14.58
N LEU A 79 -31.38 21.73 -15.03
CA LEU A 79 -30.50 22.91 -15.01
C LEU A 79 -30.98 24.06 -15.90
N SER A 80 -31.91 23.79 -16.83
CA SER A 80 -32.51 24.79 -17.73
C SER A 80 -33.83 25.35 -17.21
N TRP A 81 -34.30 24.90 -16.03
CA TRP A 81 -35.54 25.41 -15.43
C TRP A 81 -35.37 26.83 -14.87
N PRO A 82 -36.47 27.58 -14.69
CA PRO A 82 -36.45 28.86 -13.97
C PRO A 82 -35.84 28.70 -12.58
N GLU A 83 -35.15 29.73 -12.09
CA GLU A 83 -34.40 29.72 -10.83
C GLU A 83 -35.23 29.25 -9.63
N ASN A 84 -36.50 29.65 -9.56
CA ASN A 84 -37.41 29.24 -8.49
C ASN A 84 -37.81 27.75 -8.54
N LYS A 85 -37.48 27.01 -9.59
CA LYS A 85 -37.71 25.55 -9.73
C LYS A 85 -36.42 24.75 -9.91
N ARG A 86 -35.33 25.38 -10.34
CA ARG A 86 -34.04 24.74 -10.63
C ARG A 86 -33.44 24.12 -9.35
N PRO A 87 -32.97 22.85 -9.38
CA PRO A 87 -32.28 22.24 -8.25
C PRO A 87 -30.91 22.87 -7.99
N ASP A 88 -30.51 22.94 -6.72
CA ASP A 88 -29.18 23.32 -6.25
C ASP A 88 -28.24 22.10 -6.14
N LEU A 89 -28.81 20.93 -5.82
CA LEU A 89 -28.11 19.64 -5.77
C LEU A 89 -28.73 18.68 -6.78
N ILE A 90 -27.89 18.09 -7.63
CA ILE A 90 -28.28 17.04 -8.57
C ILE A 90 -27.39 15.81 -8.35
N THR A 91 -28.00 14.64 -8.21
CA THR A 91 -27.27 13.36 -8.24
C THR A 91 -27.61 12.57 -9.49
N LEU A 92 -26.61 11.89 -10.05
CA LEU A 92 -26.72 10.94 -11.15
C LEU A 92 -26.00 9.66 -10.74
N TYR A 93 -26.60 8.50 -11.04
CA TYR A 93 -25.97 7.20 -10.84
C TYR A 93 -25.97 6.38 -12.14
N PHE A 94 -24.87 5.66 -12.35
CA PHE A 94 -24.67 4.72 -13.45
C PHE A 94 -24.18 3.40 -12.85
N ASP A 95 -24.79 2.31 -13.27
CA ASP A 95 -24.52 0.94 -12.80
C ASP A 95 -23.29 0.28 -13.48
N GLU A 96 -22.58 1.06 -14.30
CA GLU A 96 -21.37 0.63 -15.01
C GLU A 96 -20.17 1.48 -14.57
N PRO A 97 -18.95 0.92 -14.54
CA PRO A 97 -18.55 -0.39 -15.09
C PRO A 97 -18.76 -1.60 -14.16
N ASP A 98 -19.43 -1.42 -13.03
CA ASP A 98 -19.61 -2.47 -12.01
C ASP A 98 -20.30 -3.72 -12.57
N HIS A 99 -21.46 -3.55 -13.22
CA HIS A 99 -22.24 -4.65 -13.78
C HIS A 99 -21.42 -5.50 -14.75
N THR A 100 -20.73 -4.86 -15.69
CA THR A 100 -19.86 -5.56 -16.63
C THR A 100 -18.70 -6.24 -15.90
N GLY A 101 -18.04 -5.53 -14.97
CA GLY A 101 -16.94 -6.05 -14.16
C GLY A 101 -17.28 -7.33 -13.40
N HIS A 102 -18.49 -7.44 -12.84
CA HIS A 102 -18.96 -8.67 -12.20
C HIS A 102 -19.00 -9.88 -13.15
N GLY A 103 -19.48 -9.66 -14.38
CA GLY A 103 -19.69 -10.71 -15.37
C GLY A 103 -18.44 -11.17 -16.12
N SER A 104 -17.52 -10.24 -16.42
CA SER A 104 -16.31 -10.50 -17.22
C SER A 104 -15.01 -10.47 -16.41
N GLY A 105 -15.02 -9.89 -15.21
CA GLY A 105 -13.82 -9.55 -14.43
C GLY A 105 -13.32 -8.14 -14.76
N PRO A 106 -12.62 -7.47 -13.83
CA PRO A 106 -12.19 -6.07 -13.97
C PRO A 106 -11.22 -5.83 -15.14
N VAL A 107 -10.44 -6.83 -15.53
CA VAL A 107 -9.49 -6.74 -16.66
C VAL A 107 -10.05 -7.52 -17.83
N SER A 108 -10.91 -6.88 -18.63
CA SER A 108 -11.59 -7.52 -19.76
C SER A 108 -11.92 -6.52 -20.87
N PRO A 109 -11.92 -6.95 -22.16
CA PRO A 109 -12.33 -6.08 -23.27
C PRO A 109 -13.74 -5.51 -23.12
N GLU A 110 -14.62 -6.23 -22.42
CA GLU A 110 -15.98 -5.78 -22.11
C GLU A 110 -15.97 -4.58 -21.17
N VAL A 111 -15.15 -4.62 -20.11
CA VAL A 111 -14.98 -3.48 -19.20
C VAL A 111 -14.33 -2.30 -19.93
N ASP A 112 -13.30 -2.53 -20.76
CA ASP A 112 -12.65 -1.46 -21.54
C ASP A 112 -13.65 -0.75 -22.48
N ALA A 113 -14.49 -1.52 -23.17
CA ALA A 113 -15.54 -0.97 -24.02
C ALA A 113 -16.59 -0.20 -23.20
N MET A 114 -16.92 -0.68 -22.00
CA MET A 114 -17.89 -0.03 -21.13
C MET A 114 -17.33 1.28 -20.53
N LEU A 115 -16.05 1.31 -20.15
CA LEU A 115 -15.36 2.53 -19.71
C LEU A 115 -15.40 3.60 -20.81
N GLY A 116 -15.14 3.22 -22.07
CA GLY A 116 -15.29 4.12 -23.22
C GLY A 116 -16.72 4.64 -23.40
N ARG A 117 -17.73 3.81 -23.11
CA ARG A 117 -19.14 4.24 -23.12
C ARG A 117 -19.44 5.24 -21.99
N VAL A 118 -19.03 4.97 -20.76
CA VAL A 118 -19.24 5.85 -19.60
C VAL A 118 -18.53 7.19 -19.80
N ASP A 119 -17.31 7.21 -20.33
CA ASP A 119 -16.61 8.44 -20.72
C ASP A 119 -17.42 9.25 -21.75
N GLY A 120 -17.99 8.59 -22.75
CA GLY A 120 -18.92 9.20 -23.71
C GLY A 120 -20.14 9.86 -23.04
N ILE A 121 -20.67 9.29 -21.96
CA ILE A 121 -21.77 9.85 -21.17
C ILE A 121 -21.32 11.08 -20.38
N ILE A 122 -20.14 11.05 -19.77
CA ILE A 122 -19.55 12.23 -19.11
C ILE A 122 -19.29 13.35 -20.12
N ASN A 123 -18.76 13.03 -21.29
CA ASN A 123 -18.59 13.99 -22.40
C ASN A 123 -19.93 14.58 -22.85
N ARG A 124 -21.01 13.79 -22.89
CA ARG A 124 -22.37 14.30 -23.17
C ARG A 124 -22.80 15.32 -22.12
N LEU A 125 -22.63 15.03 -20.83
CA LEU A 125 -22.93 15.95 -19.74
C LEU A 125 -22.13 17.25 -19.88
N MET A 126 -20.82 17.16 -20.05
CA MET A 126 -19.93 18.33 -20.16
C MET A 126 -20.25 19.20 -21.38
N ASN A 127 -20.51 18.60 -22.55
CA ASN A 127 -20.99 19.34 -23.72
C ASN A 127 -22.34 20.01 -23.47
N GLY A 128 -23.23 19.34 -22.74
CA GLY A 128 -24.52 19.88 -22.33
C GLY A 128 -24.39 21.12 -21.42
N LEU A 129 -23.46 21.10 -20.47
CA LEU A 129 -23.11 22.24 -19.61
C LEU A 129 -22.42 23.35 -20.40
N TYR A 130 -21.53 23.00 -21.33
CA TYR A 130 -20.81 23.95 -22.17
C TYR A 130 -21.74 24.75 -23.08
N ARG A 131 -22.66 24.07 -23.78
CA ARG A 131 -23.67 24.69 -24.64
C ARG A 131 -24.61 25.65 -23.90
N ARG A 132 -24.83 25.40 -22.60
CA ARG A 132 -25.61 26.26 -21.70
C ARG A 132 -24.77 27.37 -21.05
N GLN A 133 -23.47 27.43 -21.34
CA GLN A 133 -22.51 28.38 -20.76
C GLN A 133 -22.40 28.30 -19.22
N ILE A 134 -22.64 27.12 -18.64
CA ILE A 134 -22.60 26.89 -17.18
C ILE A 134 -21.52 25.88 -16.75
N HIS A 135 -20.69 25.40 -17.68
CA HIS A 135 -19.61 24.45 -17.38
C HIS A 135 -18.61 24.98 -16.33
N ASN A 136 -18.35 26.29 -16.27
CA ASN A 136 -17.53 26.93 -15.24
C ASN A 136 -18.35 27.53 -14.08
N CYS A 137 -19.66 27.26 -14.02
CA CYS A 137 -20.56 27.69 -12.96
C CYS A 137 -20.95 26.52 -12.03
N VAL A 138 -21.05 25.31 -12.59
CA VAL A 138 -21.39 24.09 -11.84
C VAL A 138 -20.14 23.55 -11.15
N ASN A 139 -20.25 23.16 -9.88
CA ASN A 139 -19.31 22.28 -9.22
C ASN A 139 -19.72 20.83 -9.48
N LEU A 140 -18.99 20.16 -10.36
CA LEU A 140 -19.17 18.75 -10.71
C LEU A 140 -18.20 17.89 -9.89
N ILE A 141 -18.74 16.84 -9.26
CA ILE A 141 -17.96 15.76 -8.65
C ILE A 141 -18.31 14.47 -9.39
N VAL A 142 -17.30 13.78 -9.91
CA VAL A 142 -17.41 12.44 -10.52
C VAL A 142 -16.66 11.49 -9.61
N LEU A 143 -17.33 10.44 -9.14
CA LEU A 143 -16.75 9.48 -8.20
C LEU A 143 -17.28 8.07 -8.45
N ALA A 144 -16.63 7.09 -7.82
CA ALA A 144 -17.13 5.74 -7.67
C ALA A 144 -17.38 5.43 -6.18
N ASP A 145 -18.20 4.43 -5.90
CA ASP A 145 -18.44 3.88 -4.57
C ASP A 145 -17.32 2.93 -4.13
N HIS A 146 -16.78 2.13 -5.06
CA HIS A 146 -15.67 1.20 -4.82
C HIS A 146 -14.92 0.85 -6.12
N GLY A 147 -13.82 0.10 -5.98
CA GLY A 147 -13.14 -0.58 -7.09
C GLY A 147 -13.70 -1.98 -7.39
N MET A 148 -12.92 -2.83 -8.06
CA MET A 148 -13.29 -4.19 -8.48
C MET A 148 -12.07 -5.12 -8.56
N GLU A 149 -12.20 -6.38 -8.14
CA GLU A 149 -11.14 -7.41 -8.19
C GLU A 149 -11.61 -8.69 -8.90
N SER A 150 -10.68 -9.41 -9.52
CA SER A 150 -10.94 -10.71 -10.15
C SER A 150 -11.13 -11.84 -9.13
N THR A 151 -12.32 -12.44 -9.11
CA THR A 151 -12.66 -13.63 -8.32
C THR A 151 -12.78 -14.88 -9.19
N SER A 152 -12.78 -16.07 -8.58
CA SER A 152 -12.99 -17.34 -9.27
C SER A 152 -13.76 -18.33 -8.40
N CYS A 153 -14.51 -19.23 -9.04
CA CYS A 153 -15.18 -20.34 -8.36
C CYS A 153 -14.18 -21.35 -7.76
N ASP A 154 -12.93 -21.37 -8.25
CA ASP A 154 -11.83 -22.19 -7.70
C ASP A 154 -11.16 -21.55 -6.47
N ARG A 155 -11.36 -20.24 -6.26
CA ARG A 155 -10.80 -19.48 -5.12
C ARG A 155 -11.89 -19.18 -4.09
N ARG A 156 -12.39 -20.25 -3.48
CA ARG A 156 -13.47 -20.17 -2.49
C ARG A 156 -13.18 -21.04 -1.27
N VAL A 157 -13.53 -20.52 -0.10
CA VAL A 157 -13.52 -21.31 1.13
C VAL A 157 -14.95 -21.71 1.47
N TYR A 158 -15.19 -23.02 1.62
CA TYR A 158 -16.52 -23.58 1.83
C TYR A 158 -16.75 -23.92 3.30
N LEU A 159 -17.64 -23.17 3.98
CA LEU A 159 -17.86 -23.30 5.42
C LEU A 159 -18.39 -24.68 5.84
N ASN A 160 -19.13 -25.38 4.97
CA ASN A 160 -19.62 -26.73 5.23
C ASN A 160 -18.51 -27.79 5.34
N GLN A 161 -17.27 -27.47 4.98
CA GLN A 161 -16.12 -28.35 5.18
C GLN A 161 -15.56 -28.26 6.61
N TYR A 162 -15.87 -27.19 7.34
CA TYR A 162 -15.37 -26.94 8.70
C TYR A 162 -16.45 -27.10 9.77
N MET A 163 -17.71 -26.76 9.45
CA MET A 163 -18.80 -26.78 10.43
C MET A 163 -20.17 -27.06 9.80
N ASN A 164 -21.15 -27.45 10.63
CA ASN A 164 -22.53 -27.61 10.17
C ASN A 164 -23.21 -26.24 9.98
N THR A 165 -23.29 -25.80 8.73
CA THR A 165 -23.85 -24.48 8.36
C THR A 165 -25.37 -24.34 8.53
N SER A 166 -26.12 -25.42 8.83
CA SER A 166 -27.58 -25.36 8.98
C SER A 166 -28.04 -24.60 10.23
N HIS A 167 -27.16 -24.45 11.23
CA HIS A 167 -27.47 -23.78 12.49
C HIS A 167 -27.20 -22.27 12.48
N PHE A 168 -26.76 -21.72 11.34
CA PHE A 168 -26.32 -20.34 11.21
C PHE A 168 -27.05 -19.61 10.08
N LEU A 169 -27.32 -18.33 10.31
CA LEU A 169 -27.63 -17.35 9.29
C LEU A 169 -26.29 -16.84 8.77
N ILE A 170 -26.03 -17.15 7.50
CA ILE A 170 -24.74 -16.88 6.84
C ILE A 170 -25.00 -15.98 5.65
N PHE A 171 -24.25 -14.89 5.57
CA PHE A 171 -24.09 -14.08 4.37
C PHE A 171 -22.72 -14.40 3.76
N ASP A 172 -22.72 -15.03 2.59
CA ASP A 172 -21.53 -15.40 1.81
C ASP A 172 -20.99 -14.18 1.05
N GLY A 173 -19.71 -14.23 0.62
CA GLY A 173 -19.14 -13.17 -0.22
C GLY A 173 -17.65 -12.93 -0.01
N THR A 174 -17.22 -11.71 -0.31
CA THR A 174 -15.87 -11.16 -0.01
C THR A 174 -15.70 -10.84 1.46
N ILE A 175 -16.78 -10.40 2.13
CA ILE A 175 -16.87 -10.31 3.58
C ILE A 175 -18.02 -11.20 4.07
N GLY A 176 -17.67 -12.34 4.67
CA GLY A 176 -18.64 -13.27 5.22
C GLY A 176 -19.17 -12.79 6.57
N GLN A 177 -20.45 -13.03 6.84
CA GLN A 177 -21.03 -12.76 8.17
C GLN A 177 -21.82 -13.95 8.67
N LEU A 178 -21.56 -14.34 9.91
CA LEU A 178 -22.26 -15.42 10.59
C LEU A 178 -22.98 -14.85 11.80
N HIS A 179 -24.28 -15.10 11.88
CA HIS A 179 -25.04 -14.90 13.12
C HIS A 179 -25.23 -16.25 13.80
N THR A 180 -24.75 -16.38 15.03
CA THR A 180 -24.73 -17.66 15.77
C THR A 180 -26.06 -18.00 16.44
N LYS A 181 -26.93 -17.00 16.58
CA LYS A 181 -28.24 -17.13 17.24
C LYS A 181 -29.39 -17.41 16.27
N PHE A 182 -29.16 -17.27 14.97
CA PHE A 182 -30.21 -17.34 13.95
C PHE A 182 -29.85 -18.33 12.86
N HIS A 183 -30.85 -18.84 12.15
CA HIS A 183 -30.69 -19.64 10.93
C HIS A 183 -31.82 -19.36 9.93
N GLU A 184 -31.63 -19.74 8.67
CA GLU A 184 -32.67 -19.68 7.65
C GLU A 184 -33.38 -21.03 7.50
N GLU A 185 -34.71 -21.00 7.59
CA GLU A 185 -35.57 -22.15 7.35
C GLU A 185 -36.43 -21.90 6.10
N LYS A 186 -36.49 -22.87 5.21
CA LYS A 186 -37.34 -22.80 4.03
C LYS A 186 -38.79 -23.13 4.41
N VAL A 187 -39.69 -22.17 4.25
CA VAL A 187 -41.14 -22.33 4.47
C VAL A 187 -41.87 -22.07 3.17
N GLY A 188 -42.31 -23.13 2.51
CA GLY A 188 -42.91 -23.06 1.17
C GLY A 188 -41.90 -22.61 0.11
N ARG A 189 -42.16 -21.47 -0.53
CA ARG A 189 -41.28 -20.84 -1.54
C ARG A 189 -40.37 -19.74 -0.97
N SER A 190 -40.51 -19.41 0.31
CA SER A 190 -39.77 -18.33 0.97
C SER A 190 -38.82 -18.88 2.03
N TYR A 191 -37.82 -18.08 2.39
CA TYR A 191 -36.94 -18.33 3.53
C TYR A 191 -37.34 -17.39 4.67
N VAL A 192 -37.43 -17.94 5.88
CA VAL A 192 -37.69 -17.17 7.11
C VAL A 192 -36.51 -17.33 8.06
N VAL A 193 -36.17 -16.26 8.76
CA VAL A 193 -35.12 -16.29 9.78
C VAL A 193 -35.76 -16.72 11.10
N LYS A 194 -35.15 -17.69 11.79
CA LYS A 194 -35.59 -18.18 13.10
C LYS A 194 -34.41 -18.32 14.05
N ASN A 195 -34.69 -18.31 15.35
CA ASN A 195 -33.69 -18.69 16.36
C ASN A 195 -33.21 -20.12 16.12
N THR A 196 -31.91 -20.35 16.25
CA THR A 196 -31.36 -21.70 16.23
C THR A 196 -31.63 -22.42 17.56
N SER A 197 -31.85 -23.72 17.52
CA SER A 197 -31.98 -24.55 18.73
C SER A 197 -30.62 -24.85 19.38
N ASN A 198 -29.52 -24.70 18.63
CA ASN A 198 -28.16 -25.04 19.04
C ASN A 198 -27.20 -23.85 18.76
N PRO A 199 -27.29 -22.74 19.52
CA PRO A 199 -26.39 -21.60 19.32
C PRO A 199 -24.98 -21.96 19.76
N LEU A 200 -23.99 -21.68 18.91
CA LEU A 200 -22.58 -21.79 19.31
C LEU A 200 -22.08 -20.46 19.88
N SER A 201 -21.24 -20.55 20.91
CA SER A 201 -20.47 -19.42 21.42
C SER A 201 -19.38 -19.00 20.42
N LEU A 202 -18.89 -17.77 20.54
CA LEU A 202 -17.76 -17.29 19.72
C LEU A 202 -16.52 -18.17 19.90
N GLU A 203 -16.24 -18.63 21.13
CA GLU A 203 -15.10 -19.51 21.40
C GLU A 203 -15.22 -20.85 20.65
N GLU A 204 -16.42 -21.41 20.56
CA GLU A 204 -16.67 -22.63 19.79
C GLU A 204 -16.52 -22.41 18.29
N VAL A 205 -17.01 -21.28 17.75
CA VAL A 205 -16.82 -20.94 16.33
C VAL A 205 -15.34 -20.69 16.02
N ASN A 206 -14.62 -20.01 16.91
CA ASN A 206 -13.19 -19.74 16.76
C ASN A 206 -12.40 -21.06 16.66
N LYS A 207 -12.71 -22.07 17.47
CA LYS A 207 -12.07 -23.40 17.37
C LYS A 207 -12.30 -24.09 16.02
N LEU A 208 -13.42 -23.80 15.36
CA LEU A 208 -13.80 -24.42 14.09
C LEU A 208 -13.18 -23.73 12.88
N LEU A 209 -12.95 -22.42 12.92
CA LEU A 209 -12.56 -21.63 11.74
C LEU A 209 -11.19 -20.96 11.86
N GLN A 210 -10.78 -20.54 13.05
CA GLN A 210 -9.56 -19.74 13.22
C GLN A 210 -8.33 -20.53 12.81
N CYS A 211 -7.50 -19.92 11.96
CA CYS A 211 -6.27 -20.50 11.40
C CYS A 211 -6.46 -21.82 10.64
N LYS A 212 -7.69 -22.15 10.20
CA LYS A 212 -7.97 -23.37 9.40
C LYS A 212 -7.79 -23.18 7.91
N SER A 213 -7.76 -21.93 7.44
CA SER A 213 -7.49 -21.54 6.05
C SER A 213 -6.63 -20.30 6.06
N GLY A 214 -5.57 -20.26 5.25
CA GLY A 214 -4.73 -19.07 5.06
C GLY A 214 -5.42 -17.94 4.27
N HIS A 215 -6.66 -18.16 3.82
CA HIS A 215 -7.42 -17.21 3.01
C HIS A 215 -8.59 -16.56 3.76
N ILE A 216 -8.81 -16.92 5.02
CA ILE A 216 -9.84 -16.33 5.90
C ILE A 216 -9.15 -15.67 7.08
N GLN A 217 -9.45 -14.40 7.29
CA GLN A 217 -9.27 -13.74 8.57
C GLN A 217 -10.62 -13.66 9.28
N MET A 218 -10.67 -14.14 10.52
CA MET A 218 -11.88 -14.21 11.30
C MET A 218 -11.81 -13.17 12.41
N PHE A 219 -12.81 -12.30 12.44
CA PHE A 219 -12.96 -11.27 13.45
C PHE A 219 -14.31 -11.40 14.14
N ASP A 220 -14.38 -10.79 15.32
CA ASP A 220 -15.61 -10.49 16.01
C ASP A 220 -15.61 -9.00 16.37
N LYS A 221 -16.66 -8.55 17.07
CA LYS A 221 -16.79 -7.15 17.48
C LYS A 221 -15.68 -6.65 18.43
N THR A 222 -14.87 -7.55 18.99
CA THR A 222 -13.79 -7.22 19.93
C THR A 222 -12.39 -7.27 19.31
N THR A 223 -12.26 -7.92 18.15
CA THR A 223 -10.98 -8.17 17.47
C THR A 223 -10.86 -7.46 16.13
N MET A 224 -11.97 -6.96 15.58
CA MET A 224 -11.98 -6.18 14.35
C MET A 224 -11.12 -4.90 14.50
N PRO A 225 -10.22 -4.60 13.55
CA PRO A 225 -9.44 -3.37 13.59
C PRO A 225 -10.32 -2.12 13.62
N VAL A 226 -9.94 -1.16 14.46
CA VAL A 226 -10.73 0.07 14.71
C VAL A 226 -10.94 0.89 13.43
N ARG A 227 -9.96 0.92 12.52
CA ARG A 227 -10.06 1.64 11.23
C ARG A 227 -11.27 1.24 10.38
N HIS A 228 -11.80 0.02 10.56
CA HIS A 228 -12.95 -0.45 9.79
C HIS A 228 -14.27 0.15 10.28
N HIS A 229 -14.34 0.61 11.55
CA HIS A 229 -15.57 1.12 12.18
C HIS A 229 -16.79 0.18 11.95
N TYR A 230 -16.56 -1.14 11.95
CA TYR A 230 -17.51 -2.16 11.49
C TYR A 230 -17.97 -3.12 12.60
N THR A 231 -18.30 -2.60 13.77
CA THR A 231 -18.65 -3.41 14.97
C THR A 231 -19.92 -2.93 15.67
N ASN A 232 -20.10 -1.62 15.80
CA ASN A 232 -21.18 -0.98 16.56
C ASN A 232 -22.53 -0.94 15.82
N ASN A 233 -22.99 -2.10 15.36
CA ASN A 233 -24.34 -2.27 14.84
C ASN A 233 -24.84 -3.70 15.06
N GLN A 234 -26.10 -3.84 15.46
CA GLN A 234 -26.72 -5.16 15.66
C GLN A 234 -26.90 -5.98 14.37
N ARG A 235 -26.82 -5.31 13.22
CA ARG A 235 -26.94 -5.95 11.89
C ARG A 235 -25.64 -6.61 11.44
N VAL A 236 -24.51 -6.22 12.04
CA VAL A 236 -23.22 -6.89 11.83
C VAL A 236 -23.27 -8.24 12.54
N GLY A 237 -22.88 -9.28 11.82
CA GLY A 237 -22.79 -10.65 12.32
C GLY A 237 -21.98 -10.78 13.61
N ASP A 238 -22.22 -11.86 14.34
CA ASP A 238 -21.44 -12.18 15.55
C ASP A 238 -19.98 -12.51 15.18
N VAL A 239 -19.79 -13.13 14.00
CA VAL A 239 -18.47 -13.41 13.40
C VAL A 239 -18.41 -12.82 12.01
N ILE A 240 -17.30 -12.14 11.71
CA ILE A 240 -16.95 -11.50 10.45
C ILE A 240 -15.81 -12.32 9.83
N LEU A 241 -15.95 -12.69 8.57
CA LEU A 241 -14.94 -13.42 7.81
C LEU A 241 -14.42 -12.50 6.71
N ASP A 242 -13.34 -11.81 6.99
CA ASP A 242 -12.65 -10.99 6.01
C ASP A 242 -11.77 -11.87 5.12
N MET A 243 -11.98 -11.79 3.81
CA MET A 243 -11.32 -12.69 2.87
C MET A 243 -10.08 -12.03 2.31
N GLN A 244 -9.01 -12.82 2.18
CA GLN A 244 -7.84 -12.40 1.41
C GLN A 244 -8.28 -11.96 0.01
N ASN A 245 -7.68 -10.89 -0.52
CA ASN A 245 -7.97 -10.40 -1.86
C ASN A 245 -8.07 -11.53 -2.90
N ARG A 246 -9.06 -11.48 -3.80
CA ARG A 246 -9.40 -12.49 -4.82
C ARG A 246 -10.05 -13.79 -4.33
N TRP A 247 -10.20 -13.99 -3.02
CA TRP A 247 -10.90 -15.14 -2.43
C TRP A 247 -12.30 -14.76 -1.94
N THR A 248 -13.21 -15.74 -1.87
CA THR A 248 -14.54 -15.53 -1.26
C THR A 248 -14.88 -16.66 -0.32
N VAL A 249 -15.72 -16.40 0.67
CA VAL A 249 -16.33 -17.42 1.51
C VAL A 249 -17.71 -17.78 0.99
N ALA A 250 -18.02 -19.06 1.08
CA ALA A 250 -19.29 -19.62 0.63
C ALA A 250 -19.80 -20.66 1.62
N ARG A 251 -21.12 -20.77 1.76
CA ARG A 251 -21.76 -21.80 2.55
C ARG A 251 -21.41 -23.20 2.04
N ASN A 252 -21.45 -23.41 0.71
CA ASN A 252 -21.12 -24.67 0.05
C ASN A 252 -20.88 -24.46 -1.46
N SER A 253 -20.54 -25.54 -2.17
CA SER A 253 -20.22 -25.54 -3.61
C SER A 253 -21.37 -25.12 -4.54
N LYS A 254 -22.61 -25.04 -4.06
CA LYS A 254 -23.77 -24.57 -4.84
C LYS A 254 -23.97 -23.06 -4.77
N SER A 255 -23.27 -22.35 -3.87
CA SER A 255 -23.37 -20.89 -3.79
C SER A 255 -22.89 -20.26 -5.11
N TYR A 256 -23.55 -19.19 -5.54
CA TYR A 256 -23.18 -18.46 -6.76
C TYR A 256 -21.75 -17.86 -6.65
N CYS A 257 -21.06 -17.71 -7.78
CA CYS A 257 -19.72 -17.12 -7.88
C CYS A 257 -19.66 -16.17 -9.08
N LEU A 258 -18.84 -15.13 -8.94
CA LEU A 258 -18.65 -14.07 -9.94
C LEU A 258 -17.21 -14.08 -10.46
N LYS A 259 -16.98 -13.46 -11.62
CA LYS A 259 -15.63 -13.26 -12.18
C LYS A 259 -14.98 -11.99 -11.65
N GLY A 260 -15.77 -10.95 -11.42
CA GLY A 260 -15.36 -9.76 -10.66
C GLY A 260 -16.17 -9.65 -9.37
N ASN A 261 -15.54 -9.22 -8.28
CA ASN A 261 -16.24 -8.91 -7.05
C ASN A 261 -15.54 -7.77 -6.30
N HIS A 262 -16.24 -7.20 -5.32
CA HIS A 262 -15.78 -6.10 -4.49
C HIS A 262 -16.23 -6.31 -3.03
N GLY A 263 -15.84 -5.42 -2.12
CA GLY A 263 -16.13 -5.52 -0.68
C GLY A 263 -15.04 -6.19 0.15
N PHE A 264 -13.86 -6.38 -0.42
CA PHE A 264 -12.64 -6.68 0.33
C PHE A 264 -12.22 -5.46 1.17
N ASP A 265 -11.20 -5.64 2.01
CA ASP A 265 -10.52 -4.56 2.72
C ASP A 265 -10.26 -3.33 1.81
N ASN A 266 -10.66 -2.16 2.30
CA ASN A 266 -10.55 -0.88 1.61
C ASN A 266 -9.10 -0.39 1.40
N LEU A 267 -8.12 -1.03 2.06
CA LEU A 267 -6.69 -0.78 1.78
C LEU A 267 -6.20 -1.43 0.48
N TYR A 268 -6.89 -2.45 -0.05
CA TYR A 268 -6.47 -3.05 -1.31
C TYR A 268 -6.61 -2.06 -2.46
N LYS A 269 -5.55 -1.95 -3.28
CA LYS A 269 -5.54 -1.09 -4.47
C LYS A 269 -6.73 -1.35 -5.39
N SER A 270 -7.15 -2.61 -5.51
CA SER A 270 -8.31 -3.02 -6.33
C SER A 270 -9.64 -2.47 -5.81
N MET A 271 -9.75 -2.09 -4.53
CA MET A 271 -10.95 -1.53 -3.92
C MET A 271 -10.99 0.00 -3.91
N GLN A 272 -9.89 0.66 -4.29
CA GLN A 272 -9.82 2.12 -4.34
C GLN A 272 -10.77 2.68 -5.41
N ALA A 273 -11.43 3.79 -5.08
CA ALA A 273 -12.46 4.40 -5.91
C ALA A 273 -11.98 5.67 -6.63
N LEU A 274 -12.61 5.99 -7.76
CA LEU A 274 -12.39 7.21 -8.51
C LEU A 274 -12.89 8.44 -7.72
N PHE A 275 -12.15 9.54 -7.79
CA PHE A 275 -12.64 10.88 -7.47
C PHE A 275 -12.05 11.92 -8.45
N MET A 276 -12.92 12.73 -9.05
CA MET A 276 -12.56 13.89 -9.86
C MET A 276 -13.53 15.04 -9.56
N ALA A 277 -13.01 16.25 -9.54
CA ALA A 277 -13.82 17.44 -9.30
C ALA A 277 -13.47 18.57 -10.28
N HIS A 278 -14.49 19.30 -10.73
CA HIS A 278 -14.35 20.44 -11.62
C HIS A 278 -15.38 21.51 -11.26
N GLY A 279 -14.97 22.77 -11.17
CA GLY A 279 -15.90 23.87 -10.95
C GLY A 279 -15.24 25.14 -10.45
N PRO A 280 -16.03 26.20 -10.23
CA PRO A 280 -15.54 27.50 -9.78
C PRO A 280 -14.89 27.45 -8.39
N ASP A 281 -15.33 26.55 -7.50
CA ASP A 281 -14.84 26.49 -6.12
C ASP A 281 -13.61 25.59 -5.95
N PHE A 282 -13.33 24.71 -6.90
CA PHE A 282 -12.18 23.80 -6.88
C PHE A 282 -10.92 24.45 -7.46
N ARG A 283 -9.77 24.18 -6.86
CA ARG A 283 -8.46 24.51 -7.46
C ARG A 283 -8.28 23.73 -8.77
N GLN A 284 -7.52 24.28 -9.70
CA GLN A 284 -7.28 23.68 -11.02
C GLN A 284 -5.91 23.02 -11.09
N GLY A 285 -5.82 21.90 -11.81
CA GLY A 285 -4.56 21.23 -12.12
C GLY A 285 -3.85 20.65 -10.90
N ILE A 286 -4.58 20.39 -9.82
CA ILE A 286 -4.03 19.77 -8.61
C ILE A 286 -4.30 18.27 -8.61
N GLN A 287 -3.33 17.50 -8.15
CA GLN A 287 -3.51 16.11 -7.74
C GLN A 287 -3.47 16.09 -6.22
N SER A 288 -4.51 15.55 -5.60
CA SER A 288 -4.58 15.38 -4.14
C SER A 288 -3.95 14.06 -3.73
N ASP A 289 -3.44 14.02 -2.51
CA ASP A 289 -3.23 12.75 -1.80
C ASP A 289 -4.57 12.01 -1.61
N PRO A 290 -4.56 10.67 -1.46
CA PRO A 290 -5.75 9.88 -1.19
C PRO A 290 -6.48 10.35 0.08
N PHE A 291 -7.81 10.27 0.06
CA PHE A 291 -8.67 10.59 1.19
C PHE A 291 -9.89 9.65 1.19
N GLU A 292 -10.60 9.59 2.31
CA GLU A 292 -11.75 8.70 2.46
C GLU A 292 -13.07 9.35 2.00
N ASN A 293 -13.97 8.54 1.45
CA ASN A 293 -15.25 9.04 0.91
C ASN A 293 -16.17 9.68 1.98
N ILE A 294 -15.98 9.39 3.26
CA ILE A 294 -16.74 9.99 4.38
C ILE A 294 -16.53 11.51 4.46
N GLU A 295 -15.41 12.02 3.94
CA GLU A 295 -15.07 13.45 3.92
C GLU A 295 -15.91 14.23 2.90
N LEU A 296 -16.50 13.55 1.91
CA LEU A 296 -17.25 14.18 0.82
C LEU A 296 -18.55 14.84 1.28
N TYR A 297 -19.17 14.35 2.35
CA TYR A 297 -20.41 14.95 2.87
C TYR A 297 -20.17 16.40 3.35
N ASN A 298 -19.08 16.62 4.10
CA ASN A 298 -18.69 17.96 4.53
C ASN A 298 -18.33 18.83 3.32
N LEU A 299 -17.54 18.30 2.38
CA LEU A 299 -17.19 19.01 1.14
C LEU A 299 -18.44 19.46 0.37
N MET A 300 -19.44 18.59 0.19
CA MET A 300 -20.69 18.94 -0.49
C MET A 300 -21.49 20.01 0.27
N CYS A 301 -21.52 19.96 1.60
CA CYS A 301 -22.15 21.00 2.42
C CYS A 301 -21.47 22.36 2.21
N GLU A 302 -20.12 22.38 2.16
CA GLU A 302 -19.35 23.59 1.91
C GLU A 302 -19.57 24.18 0.51
N LEU A 303 -19.72 23.34 -0.51
CA LEU A 303 -20.03 23.77 -1.87
C LEU A 303 -21.46 24.34 -1.95
N LEU A 304 -22.41 23.75 -1.24
CA LEU A 304 -23.80 24.21 -1.19
C LEU A 304 -24.03 25.41 -0.25
N LYS A 305 -23.03 25.76 0.57
CA LYS A 305 -23.09 26.80 1.60
C LYS A 305 -24.18 26.51 2.64
N ILE A 306 -24.16 25.28 3.16
CA ILE A 306 -25.08 24.78 4.19
C ILE A 306 -24.27 24.18 5.35
N SER A 307 -24.85 24.17 6.55
CA SER A 307 -24.23 23.51 7.71
C SER A 307 -24.42 21.99 7.63
N PRO A 308 -23.37 21.18 7.79
CA PRO A 308 -23.50 19.72 7.78
C PRO A 308 -24.22 19.21 9.04
N ALA A 309 -24.94 18.09 8.90
CA ALA A 309 -25.39 17.30 10.05
C ALA A 309 -24.20 16.57 10.71
N PRO A 310 -24.31 16.09 11.96
CA PRO A 310 -23.28 15.27 12.59
C PRO A 310 -22.91 14.07 11.71
N ASN A 311 -21.61 13.92 11.42
CA ASN A 311 -21.06 12.87 10.56
C ASN A 311 -19.61 12.55 10.97
N ASN A 312 -19.03 11.52 10.37
CA ASN A 312 -17.68 11.05 10.71
C ASN A 312 -16.55 11.77 9.94
N GLY A 313 -16.87 12.57 8.92
CA GLY A 313 -15.89 13.35 8.19
C GLY A 313 -15.27 14.45 9.06
N THR A 314 -14.00 14.74 8.83
CA THR A 314 -13.25 15.77 9.56
C THR A 314 -13.33 17.10 8.82
N MET A 315 -13.98 18.10 9.42
CA MET A 315 -14.04 19.45 8.85
C MET A 315 -12.65 20.00 8.55
N GLY A 316 -12.47 20.49 7.32
CA GLY A 316 -11.20 21.08 6.87
C GLY A 316 -10.20 20.11 6.24
N SER A 317 -10.40 18.79 6.35
CA SER A 317 -9.51 17.77 5.77
C SER A 317 -9.30 17.92 4.25
N LEU A 318 -10.33 18.43 3.56
CA LEU A 318 -10.34 18.65 2.10
C LEU A 318 -10.24 20.13 1.70
N ASN A 319 -9.86 21.03 2.61
CA ASN A 319 -9.76 22.47 2.32
C ASN A 319 -8.71 22.78 1.24
N HIS A 320 -7.67 21.95 1.10
CA HIS A 320 -6.66 22.09 0.05
C HIS A 320 -7.22 21.91 -1.36
N LEU A 321 -8.40 21.30 -1.52
CA LEU A 321 -9.09 21.18 -2.80
C LEU A 321 -9.80 22.48 -3.22
N LEU A 322 -10.12 23.35 -2.26
CA LEU A 322 -10.94 24.54 -2.47
C LEU A 322 -10.08 25.79 -2.75
N ARG A 323 -10.57 26.66 -3.64
CA ARG A 323 -9.95 27.99 -3.90
C ARG A 323 -10.14 28.94 -2.73
N ARG A 324 -11.28 28.84 -2.05
CA ARG A 324 -11.68 29.69 -0.92
C ARG A 324 -12.22 28.79 0.19
N PRO A 325 -11.33 28.12 0.94
CA PRO A 325 -11.75 27.24 2.00
C PRO A 325 -12.46 28.02 3.12
N PRO A 326 -13.47 27.42 3.77
CA PRO A 326 -14.08 27.97 4.97
C PRO A 326 -13.10 27.99 6.15
N ALA A 327 -13.38 28.81 7.16
CA ALA A 327 -12.67 28.73 8.43
C ALA A 327 -13.03 27.43 9.16
N ILE A 328 -12.02 26.74 9.69
CA ILE A 328 -12.22 25.53 10.48
C ILE A 328 -12.67 25.96 11.89
N PRO A 329 -13.75 25.39 12.44
CA PRO A 329 -14.15 25.68 13.81
C PRO A 329 -13.04 25.32 14.80
N THR A 330 -12.66 26.27 15.66
CA THR A 330 -11.73 25.99 16.77
C THR A 330 -12.38 25.02 17.74
N LEU A 331 -11.72 23.88 17.98
CA LEU A 331 -12.13 22.91 19.00
C LEU A 331 -11.85 23.46 20.40
N ASN A 332 -12.74 23.17 21.35
CA ASN A 332 -12.53 23.51 22.75
C ASN A 332 -11.48 22.55 23.32
N ARG A 333 -10.28 23.08 23.62
CA ARG A 333 -9.16 22.31 24.17
C ARG A 333 -8.93 22.72 25.62
N THR A 334 -8.62 21.75 26.47
CA THR A 334 -8.29 22.01 27.88
C THR A 334 -6.82 21.74 28.11
N MET A 335 -6.07 22.76 28.56
CA MET A 335 -4.68 22.57 28.97
C MET A 335 -4.63 21.78 30.28
N SER A 336 -3.94 20.64 30.26
CA SER A 336 -3.70 19.85 31.46
C SER A 336 -2.71 20.55 32.40
N PRO A 337 -2.97 20.60 33.72
CA PRO A 337 -2.04 21.14 34.70
C PRO A 337 -0.80 20.24 34.84
N VAL A 338 0.31 20.78 35.35
CA VAL A 338 1.48 19.96 35.73
C VAL A 338 1.13 19.11 36.95
N CYS A 339 1.53 17.84 36.97
CA CYS A 339 1.27 16.97 38.11
C CYS A 339 2.02 17.47 39.36
N SER A 340 1.30 17.52 40.49
CA SER A 340 1.87 17.84 41.80
C SER A 340 1.20 16.97 42.87
N HIS A 341 2.00 16.30 43.70
CA HIS A 341 1.49 15.54 44.84
C HIS A 341 2.03 16.12 46.15
N ASN A 342 1.11 16.69 46.97
CA ASN A 342 1.46 17.45 48.18
C ASN A 342 1.55 16.60 49.46
N LYS A 343 1.42 15.27 49.38
CA LYS A 343 1.48 14.37 50.55
C LYS A 343 2.77 13.56 50.55
N THR A 344 3.26 13.18 51.73
CA THR A 344 4.31 12.16 51.85
C THR A 344 3.86 10.91 51.10
N VAL A 345 4.55 10.60 50.01
CA VAL A 345 4.27 9.43 49.17
C VAL A 345 4.43 8.20 50.03
N SER A 346 3.32 7.51 50.30
CA SER A 346 3.36 6.22 50.97
C SER A 346 4.09 5.24 50.05
N ILE A 347 5.26 4.75 50.46
CA ILE A 347 5.95 3.66 49.76
C ILE A 347 4.98 2.47 49.81
N PRO A 348 4.38 2.06 48.67
CA PRO A 348 3.60 0.84 48.64
C PRO A 348 4.54 -0.31 49.02
N GLY A 349 4.03 -1.40 49.62
CA GLY A 349 4.87 -2.53 50.08
C GLY A 349 5.93 -2.95 49.05
N GLN A 350 7.06 -3.52 49.50
CA GLN A 350 8.31 -3.85 48.78
C GLN A 350 8.21 -4.78 47.54
N ASP A 351 7.09 -4.76 46.83
CA ASP A 351 6.89 -5.57 45.64
C ASP A 351 7.50 -4.85 44.43
N CYS A 352 8.67 -5.30 43.97
CA CYS A 352 9.38 -4.82 42.78
C CYS A 352 10.00 -3.40 42.81
N PHE A 353 9.86 -2.63 43.89
CA PHE A 353 10.49 -1.30 44.00
C PHE A 353 12.00 -1.35 44.29
N CYS A 354 12.75 -0.45 43.65
CA CYS A 354 14.20 -0.35 43.80
C CYS A 354 14.64 0.01 45.24
N SER A 355 15.73 -0.61 45.71
CA SER A 355 16.30 -0.39 47.06
C SER A 355 16.97 0.98 47.25
N HIS A 356 17.13 1.74 46.16
CA HIS A 356 17.86 3.01 46.15
C HIS A 356 16.94 4.21 46.46
N LYS A 357 17.46 5.17 47.24
CA LYS A 357 16.73 6.38 47.64
C LYS A 357 16.30 7.19 46.43
N VAL A 358 15.00 7.49 46.38
CA VAL A 358 14.36 8.47 45.48
C VAL A 358 15.22 9.74 45.43
N GLN A 359 15.96 9.93 44.34
CA GLN A 359 16.62 11.21 44.10
C GLN A 359 15.57 12.21 43.62
N SER A 360 15.65 13.43 44.11
CA SER A 360 14.81 14.54 43.68
C SER A 360 15.10 14.86 42.21
N PHE A 361 14.32 14.26 41.30
CA PHE A 361 14.38 14.55 39.87
C PHE A 361 13.82 15.96 39.62
N THR A 362 14.72 16.95 39.60
CA THR A 362 14.41 18.34 39.26
C THR A 362 15.03 18.65 37.91
N SER A 363 14.45 18.07 36.86
CA SER A 363 14.81 18.51 35.52
C SER A 363 13.98 19.72 35.11
N ASN A 364 14.66 20.83 34.83
CA ASN A 364 14.10 22.05 34.25
C ASN A 364 14.15 22.04 32.71
N THR A 365 14.52 20.92 32.06
CA THR A 365 14.59 20.88 30.59
C THR A 365 13.18 20.75 29.99
N VAL A 366 12.82 21.73 29.19
CA VAL A 366 11.57 21.78 28.44
C VAL A 366 11.70 20.85 27.24
N TYR A 367 11.10 19.66 27.31
CA TYR A 367 10.89 18.83 26.12
C TYR A 367 10.14 19.64 25.05
N SER A 368 10.72 19.67 23.84
CA SER A 368 10.15 20.32 22.67
C SER A 368 9.35 19.27 21.88
N SER A 369 8.03 19.37 21.87
CA SER A 369 7.19 18.63 20.93
C SER A 369 7.05 19.46 19.65
N PRO A 370 7.79 19.15 18.57
CA PRO A 370 7.81 19.98 17.36
C PRO A 370 6.44 20.13 16.70
N PHE A 371 5.53 19.16 16.91
CA PHE A 371 4.17 19.19 16.34
C PHE A 371 3.08 19.58 17.35
N GLY A 372 3.48 20.03 18.55
CA GLY A 372 2.58 20.48 19.61
C GLY A 372 2.15 19.36 20.55
N LYS A 373 2.02 19.71 21.84
CA LYS A 373 1.66 18.75 22.89
C LYS A 373 0.22 18.24 22.68
N PRO A 374 -0.05 16.94 22.92
CA PRO A 374 -1.41 16.44 22.90
C PRO A 374 -2.29 17.15 23.94
N GLU A 375 -3.52 17.50 23.57
CA GLU A 375 -4.46 18.26 24.41
C GLU A 375 -5.78 17.51 24.56
N MET A 376 -6.38 17.55 25.76
CA MET A 376 -7.67 16.88 26.00
C MET A 376 -8.82 17.68 25.38
N SER A 377 -9.69 16.97 24.66
CA SER A 377 -10.98 17.47 24.14
C SER A 377 -12.18 17.04 24.99
N VAL A 378 -11.95 16.17 25.97
CA VAL A 378 -12.93 15.63 26.91
C VAL A 378 -12.56 16.00 28.35
N ALA A 379 -13.55 15.95 29.24
CA ALA A 379 -13.37 16.27 30.66
C ALA A 379 -12.77 15.07 31.42
N GLU A 380 -11.45 14.88 31.33
CA GLU A 380 -10.69 13.86 32.07
C GLU A 380 -9.61 14.52 32.96
N ASP A 381 -9.38 13.98 34.17
CA ASP A 381 -8.34 14.48 35.09
C ASP A 381 -6.96 13.98 34.68
N VAL A 382 -6.40 14.61 33.65
CA VAL A 382 -5.04 14.37 33.14
C VAL A 382 -4.11 15.49 33.59
N CYS A 383 -2.94 15.13 34.12
CA CYS A 383 -1.88 16.07 34.42
C CYS A 383 -0.59 15.75 33.66
N ILE A 384 0.26 16.76 33.45
CA ILE A 384 1.50 16.64 32.68
C ILE A 384 2.66 16.22 33.58
N LEU A 385 3.34 15.15 33.20
CA LEU A 385 4.64 14.74 33.72
C LEU A 385 5.71 15.05 32.68
N SER A 386 6.79 15.73 33.09
CA SER A 386 7.95 15.97 32.23
C SER A 386 9.20 15.38 32.88
N ASN A 387 9.96 14.66 32.06
CA ASN A 387 11.26 14.09 32.38
C ASN A 387 12.27 14.59 31.32
N ASN A 388 13.54 14.17 31.41
CA ASN A 388 14.57 14.63 30.47
C ASN A 388 14.29 14.24 29.01
N ASP A 389 13.82 13.02 28.78
CA ASP A 389 13.64 12.44 27.43
C ASP A 389 12.17 12.36 26.99
N THR A 390 11.22 12.53 27.93
CA THR A 390 9.79 12.25 27.69
C THR A 390 8.88 13.31 28.31
N VAL A 391 7.69 13.47 27.72
CA VAL A 391 6.54 14.13 28.33
C VAL A 391 5.32 13.23 28.23
N SER A 392 4.59 13.09 29.33
CA SER A 392 3.42 12.22 29.41
C SER A 392 2.21 12.96 29.97
N GLY A 393 1.03 12.62 29.45
CA GLY A 393 -0.24 12.93 30.08
C GLY A 393 -0.64 11.76 30.98
N TYR A 394 -0.61 11.96 32.29
CA TYR A 394 -0.98 10.95 33.28
C TYR A 394 -2.43 11.13 33.70
N SER A 395 -3.26 10.12 33.47
CA SER A 395 -4.66 10.12 33.93
C SER A 395 -4.70 9.72 35.40
N LYS A 396 -5.16 10.62 36.26
CA LYS A 396 -5.36 10.32 37.69
C LYS A 396 -6.50 9.34 37.90
N THR A 397 -7.46 9.33 36.98
CA THR A 397 -8.61 8.41 37.00
C THR A 397 -8.18 6.98 36.67
N HIS A 398 -7.38 6.79 35.62
CA HIS A 398 -6.91 5.46 35.22
C HIS A 398 -5.66 4.99 35.97
N GLY A 399 -4.92 5.90 36.61
CA GLY A 399 -3.69 5.58 37.33
C GLY A 399 -2.54 5.14 36.40
N MET A 400 -2.50 5.69 35.18
CA MET A 400 -1.51 5.34 34.15
C MET A 400 -1.43 6.45 33.06
N PRO A 401 -0.39 6.46 32.21
CA PRO A 401 -0.28 7.42 31.12
C PRO A 401 -1.27 7.10 29.98
N VAL A 402 -2.03 8.12 29.57
CA VAL A 402 -2.91 8.07 28.37
C VAL A 402 -2.16 8.49 27.10
N TRP A 403 -1.04 9.18 27.25
CA TRP A 403 -0.05 9.42 26.19
C TRP A 403 1.34 9.69 26.78
N THR A 404 2.38 9.35 26.03
CA THR A 404 3.79 9.67 26.27
C THR A 404 4.44 10.02 24.93
N SER A 405 5.00 11.23 24.82
CA SER A 405 5.72 11.74 23.64
C SER A 405 7.21 11.82 23.92
N PHE A 406 8.02 11.39 22.95
CA PHE A 406 9.48 11.47 22.97
C PHE A 406 10.05 11.60 21.54
N ILE A 407 11.29 12.10 21.42
CA ILE A 407 12.01 12.16 20.15
C ILE A 407 13.08 11.07 20.13
N LEU A 408 13.03 10.21 19.13
CA LEU A 408 14.02 9.18 18.86
C LEU A 408 15.04 9.69 17.83
N TYR A 409 16.32 9.67 18.20
CA TYR A 409 17.46 9.99 17.32
C TYR A 409 18.24 8.72 16.92
N PRO A 410 19.06 8.75 15.85
CA PRO A 410 19.87 7.60 15.42
C PRO A 410 20.84 7.05 16.45
N ASN A 411 21.35 5.84 16.17
CA ASN A 411 22.32 5.08 16.96
C ASN A 411 21.80 4.69 18.34
N LYS A 412 20.52 4.30 18.41
CA LYS A 412 19.91 3.71 19.60
C LYS A 412 19.85 2.20 19.46
N THR A 413 20.08 1.52 20.57
CA THR A 413 19.97 0.06 20.68
C THR A 413 18.96 -0.26 21.78
N ILE A 414 18.08 -1.24 21.53
CA ILE A 414 17.33 -1.85 22.61
C ILE A 414 18.34 -2.72 23.36
N ASP A 415 18.96 -2.18 24.40
CA ASP A 415 19.56 -3.05 25.42
C ASP A 415 18.42 -3.83 26.06
N ASN A 416 18.65 -5.12 26.33
CA ASN A 416 17.74 -5.95 27.13
C ASN A 416 17.64 -5.31 28.52
N MET A 417 16.71 -4.36 28.69
CA MET A 417 16.40 -3.79 29.99
C MET A 417 15.61 -4.81 30.80
N THR A 418 16.36 -5.76 31.35
CA THR A 418 16.03 -6.51 32.54
C THR A 418 16.11 -5.57 33.73
N GLY A 419 15.05 -4.82 33.98
CA GLY A 419 14.88 -4.08 35.22
C GLY A 419 13.55 -4.45 35.84
N ASN A 420 13.50 -5.52 36.66
CA ASN A 420 12.36 -5.84 37.55
C ASN A 420 12.16 -4.78 38.66
N CYS A 421 12.67 -3.56 38.45
CA CYS A 421 12.95 -2.57 39.46
C CYS A 421 12.22 -1.28 39.07
N VAL A 422 11.16 -0.96 39.82
CA VAL A 422 10.35 0.24 39.61
C VAL A 422 10.78 1.33 40.58
N ASN A 423 10.97 2.55 40.10
CA ASN A 423 11.20 3.73 40.93
C ASN A 423 9.87 4.44 41.22
N ILE A 424 9.67 4.90 42.45
CA ILE A 424 8.46 5.65 42.81
C ILE A 424 8.53 7.05 42.21
N ASP A 425 7.51 7.46 41.45
CA ASP A 425 7.34 8.85 41.02
C ASP A 425 6.70 9.68 42.15
N PRO A 426 7.42 10.65 42.75
CA PRO A 426 6.86 11.45 43.82
C PRO A 426 5.78 12.44 43.35
N LYS A 427 5.61 12.64 42.04
CA LYS A 427 4.63 13.58 41.47
C LYS A 427 3.20 13.03 41.43
N VAL A 428 3.02 11.71 41.62
CA VAL A 428 1.72 11.03 41.55
C VAL A 428 1.56 9.96 42.63
N GLN A 429 0.32 9.57 42.92
CA GLN A 429 0.05 8.42 43.79
C GLN A 429 0.37 7.14 43.01
N SER A 430 1.29 6.34 43.53
CA SER A 430 1.70 5.05 42.94
C SER A 430 1.00 3.88 43.62
N LEU A 431 0.63 2.87 42.85
CA LEU A 431 0.13 1.57 43.36
C LEU A 431 1.28 0.55 43.45
N PRO A 432 1.15 -0.50 44.28
CA PRO A 432 2.07 -1.64 44.28
C PRO A 432 2.19 -2.30 42.90
N CYS A 433 3.35 -2.87 42.55
CA CYS A 433 3.51 -3.61 41.29
C CYS A 433 2.55 -4.81 41.17
N SER A 434 2.15 -5.41 42.30
CA SER A 434 1.15 -6.49 42.37
C SER A 434 -0.21 -6.08 41.84
N SER A 435 -0.59 -4.81 41.97
CA SER A 435 -1.88 -4.30 41.48
C SER A 435 -2.02 -4.38 39.95
N TYR A 436 -0.88 -4.44 39.25
CA TYR A 436 -0.82 -4.61 37.79
C TYR A 436 -0.63 -6.08 37.38
N ARG A 437 -0.66 -7.03 38.33
CA ARG A 437 -0.44 -8.46 38.07
C ARG A 437 -1.71 -9.27 38.28
N ASN A 438 -2.05 -10.08 37.29
CA ASN A 438 -3.09 -11.09 37.38
C ASN A 438 -2.64 -12.36 36.66
N ASP A 439 -2.22 -13.37 37.43
CA ASP A 439 -1.68 -14.62 36.89
C ASP A 439 -2.74 -15.40 36.09
N ASN A 440 -4.01 -15.37 36.49
CA ASN A 440 -5.10 -16.04 35.78
C ASN A 440 -5.34 -15.43 34.40
N MET A 441 -5.18 -14.11 34.28
CA MET A 441 -5.30 -13.40 33.00
C MET A 441 -3.99 -13.38 32.22
N SER A 442 -2.88 -13.83 32.80
CA SER A 442 -1.53 -13.69 32.22
C SER A 442 -1.18 -12.22 31.92
N VAL A 443 -1.45 -11.34 32.89
CA VAL A 443 -1.19 -9.89 32.82
C VAL A 443 -0.17 -9.50 33.88
N SER A 444 0.78 -8.63 33.51
CA SER A 444 1.70 -7.98 34.45
C SER A 444 1.93 -6.51 34.09
N HIS A 445 2.59 -5.76 34.98
CA HIS A 445 3.06 -4.42 34.63
C HIS A 445 4.11 -4.48 33.49
N HIS A 446 4.15 -3.41 32.72
CA HIS A 446 5.20 -3.08 31.77
C HIS A 446 5.39 -1.56 31.73
N PHE A 447 6.55 -1.08 31.29
CA PHE A 447 6.73 0.34 31.03
C PHE A 447 6.19 0.67 29.64
N ILE A 448 5.36 1.72 29.53
CA ILE A 448 4.89 2.16 28.22
C ILE A 448 6.06 2.64 27.35
N PHE A 449 7.02 3.35 27.95
CA PHE A 449 8.23 3.84 27.30
C PHE A 449 9.43 2.94 27.61
N ASN A 450 10.18 2.56 26.57
CA ASN A 450 11.39 1.76 26.72
C ASN A 450 12.61 2.66 26.96
N SER A 451 13.31 2.45 28.08
CA SER A 451 14.53 3.19 28.43
C SER A 451 15.68 2.98 27.43
N GLY A 452 15.66 1.95 26.57
CA GLY A 452 16.58 1.83 25.43
C GLY A 452 16.51 2.98 24.42
N PHE A 453 15.44 3.80 24.45
CA PHE A 453 15.30 4.99 23.60
C PHE A 453 15.98 6.25 24.18
N CYS A 454 16.56 6.19 25.38
CA CYS A 454 17.12 7.36 26.07
C CYS A 454 18.37 7.94 25.41
N VAL A 455 18.56 9.27 25.48
CA VAL A 455 19.73 9.95 24.91
C VAL A 455 21.01 9.74 25.75
N LYS A 456 20.88 9.51 27.06
CA LYS A 456 21.96 9.25 28.05
C LYS A 456 21.55 8.13 29.02
N ASN A 457 22.43 7.71 29.95
CA ASN A 457 22.12 6.79 31.09
C ASN A 457 21.07 7.40 32.05
N SER A 458 19.87 7.70 31.56
CA SER A 458 18.68 8.21 32.27
C SER A 458 17.71 7.08 32.62
N ASP A 459 18.16 5.82 32.55
CA ASP A 459 17.37 4.60 32.82
C ASP A 459 16.56 4.70 34.13
N LEU A 460 17.15 5.30 35.17
CA LEU A 460 16.52 5.49 36.47
C LEU A 460 15.30 6.45 36.44
N GLU A 461 15.30 7.46 35.58
CA GLU A 461 14.21 8.46 35.44
C GLU A 461 13.04 7.96 34.61
N ASN A 462 13.25 6.92 33.80
CA ASN A 462 12.23 6.39 32.89
C ASN A 462 11.64 5.05 33.35
N SER A 463 12.22 4.42 34.38
CA SER A 463 11.61 3.30 35.12
C SER A 463 10.70 3.74 36.27
N LEU A 464 9.91 4.80 36.06
CA LEU A 464 9.02 5.37 37.08
C LEU A 464 7.66 4.63 37.14
N SER A 465 7.09 4.53 38.33
CA SER A 465 5.77 3.96 38.58
C SER A 465 4.67 4.64 37.77
N SER A 466 4.81 5.93 37.49
CA SER A 466 3.90 6.71 36.66
C SER A 466 3.92 6.34 35.17
N SER A 467 4.87 5.50 34.74
CA SER A 467 4.99 4.98 33.37
C SER A 467 4.52 3.53 33.23
N LEU A 468 4.02 2.93 34.32
CA LEU A 468 3.52 1.56 34.32
C LEU A 468 2.14 1.45 33.67
N VAL A 469 1.99 0.41 32.86
CA VAL A 469 0.74 0.01 32.22
C VAL A 469 0.59 -1.51 32.29
N PRO A 470 -0.64 -2.06 32.40
CA PRO A 470 -0.83 -3.51 32.43
C PRO A 470 -0.85 -4.10 31.01
N MET A 471 -0.04 -5.12 30.78
CA MET A 471 0.02 -5.82 29.48
C MET A 471 -0.15 -7.32 29.63
N TYR A 472 -0.89 -7.95 28.72
CA TYR A 472 -0.88 -9.39 28.52
C TYR A 472 0.52 -9.86 28.13
N HIS A 473 1.01 -10.94 28.73
CA HIS A 473 2.36 -11.47 28.45
C HIS A 473 2.60 -11.71 26.96
N ARG A 474 1.64 -12.31 26.25
CA ARG A 474 1.77 -12.59 24.81
C ARG A 474 1.70 -11.34 23.92
N PHE A 475 0.97 -10.31 24.36
CA PHE A 475 0.95 -9.03 23.65
C PHE A 475 2.31 -8.33 23.79
N ARG A 476 2.82 -8.29 25.04
CA ARG A 476 4.13 -7.71 25.38
C ARG A 476 5.28 -8.40 24.65
N ASP A 477 5.40 -9.72 24.79
CA ASP A 477 6.53 -10.52 24.28
C ASP A 477 6.40 -10.86 22.79
N GLY A 478 5.31 -10.43 22.13
CA GLY A 478 5.04 -10.64 20.72
C GLY A 478 4.98 -9.32 19.98
N ILE A 479 3.76 -8.88 19.65
CA ILE A 479 3.53 -7.75 18.77
C ILE A 479 4.08 -6.43 19.32
N TRP A 480 4.02 -6.19 20.63
CA TRP A 480 4.55 -4.98 21.23
C TRP A 480 6.07 -4.89 21.06
N GLU A 481 6.80 -5.95 21.41
CA GLU A 481 8.26 -6.01 21.23
C GLU A 481 8.66 -5.88 19.75
N TYR A 482 7.96 -6.56 18.84
CA TYR A 482 8.18 -6.41 17.40
C TYR A 482 8.01 -4.95 16.96
N THR A 483 6.93 -4.30 17.39
CA THR A 483 6.62 -2.91 17.03
C THR A 483 7.68 -1.94 17.57
N MET A 484 8.15 -2.13 18.80
CA MET A 484 9.22 -1.31 19.37
C MET A 484 10.55 -1.47 18.61
N LYS A 485 10.89 -2.68 18.13
CA LYS A 485 12.06 -2.91 17.26
C LYS A 485 11.92 -2.20 15.93
N LEU A 486 10.74 -2.27 15.31
CA LEU A 486 10.45 -1.59 14.05
C LEU A 486 10.59 -0.05 14.18
N ILE A 487 10.08 0.52 15.27
CA ILE A 487 10.22 1.96 15.58
C ILE A 487 11.71 2.34 15.74
N LEU A 488 12.50 1.48 16.40
CA LEU A 488 13.94 1.68 16.53
C LEU A 488 14.63 1.70 15.16
N ASP A 489 14.29 0.75 14.29
CA ASP A 489 14.85 0.67 12.94
C ASP A 489 14.50 1.91 12.11
N TYR A 490 13.27 2.41 12.22
CA TYR A 490 12.87 3.68 11.61
C TYR A 490 13.65 4.87 12.15
N GLY A 491 13.80 4.98 13.47
CA GLY A 491 14.57 6.05 14.11
C GLY A 491 16.05 6.04 13.71
N ASN A 492 16.65 4.86 13.56
CA ASN A 492 18.05 4.69 13.16
C ASN A 492 18.33 5.10 11.71
N GLN A 493 17.30 5.28 10.88
CA GLN A 493 17.41 5.67 9.47
C GLN A 493 17.07 7.14 9.21
N ARG A 494 16.69 7.90 10.24
CA ARG A 494 16.11 9.25 10.11
C ARG A 494 16.80 10.24 11.03
N SER A 495 16.82 11.53 10.65
CA SER A 495 17.42 12.59 11.46
C SER A 495 16.46 13.10 12.54
N GLY A 496 15.99 12.18 13.40
CA GLY A 496 15.00 12.45 14.43
C GLY A 496 13.57 12.06 14.03
N MET A 497 12.82 11.54 15.00
CA MET A 497 11.44 11.09 14.82
C MET A 497 10.66 11.29 16.13
N GLU A 498 9.53 12.00 16.11
CA GLU A 498 8.65 12.09 17.27
C GLU A 498 7.77 10.84 17.34
N VAL A 499 7.71 10.22 18.50
CA VAL A 499 6.88 9.04 18.78
C VAL A 499 5.96 9.37 19.94
N ILE A 500 4.66 9.14 19.75
CA ILE A 500 3.63 9.30 20.77
C ILE A 500 2.96 7.95 20.98
N ILE A 501 2.98 7.45 22.21
CA ILE A 501 2.40 6.15 22.58
C ILE A 501 1.45 6.29 23.75
N GLY A 502 0.36 5.53 23.77
CA GLY A 502 -0.65 5.68 24.82
C GLY A 502 -1.58 4.49 24.98
N SER A 503 -2.35 4.54 26.06
CA SER A 503 -3.41 3.58 26.38
C SER A 503 -4.77 4.13 25.92
N ALA A 504 -5.67 3.23 25.51
CA ALA A 504 -7.04 3.58 25.14
C ALA A 504 -8.06 2.56 25.65
N PHE A 505 -9.29 3.04 25.88
CA PHE A 505 -10.38 2.28 26.49
C PHE A 505 -11.63 2.41 25.62
N ASP A 506 -12.20 1.28 25.25
CA ASP A 506 -13.35 1.13 24.36
C ASP A 506 -14.01 -0.21 24.69
N ASN A 507 -14.67 -0.28 25.85
CA ASN A 507 -15.26 -1.53 26.32
C ASN A 507 -16.55 -1.85 25.56
N ASN A 508 -17.30 -0.83 25.17
CA ASN A 508 -18.57 -0.91 24.44
C ASN A 508 -18.40 -1.09 22.91
N ARG A 509 -17.18 -0.92 22.38
CA ARG A 509 -16.80 -1.20 20.97
C ARG A 509 -17.42 -0.25 19.97
N ASP A 510 -17.60 1.01 20.37
CA ASP A 510 -18.11 2.06 19.49
C ASP A 510 -17.01 2.91 18.83
N GLY A 511 -15.74 2.66 19.20
CA GLY A 511 -14.58 3.40 18.68
C GLY A 511 -14.48 4.82 19.22
N LEU A 512 -15.19 5.13 20.31
CA LEU A 512 -15.18 6.43 20.97
C LEU A 512 -14.54 6.34 22.35
N TRP A 513 -14.08 7.48 22.86
CA TRP A 513 -13.57 7.60 24.21
C TRP A 513 -14.65 7.26 25.24
N GLU A 514 -14.28 6.43 26.20
CA GLU A 514 -15.12 6.01 27.31
C GLU A 514 -14.53 6.49 28.64
N ALA A 515 -15.39 7.06 29.50
CA ALA A 515 -15.04 7.21 30.92
C ALA A 515 -15.08 5.85 31.63
N VAL A 516 -14.36 5.71 32.74
CA VAL A 516 -14.45 4.50 33.58
C VAL A 516 -15.91 4.19 33.94
N SER A 517 -16.32 2.95 33.67
CA SER A 517 -17.70 2.47 33.76
C SER A 517 -17.80 1.09 34.42
N ASN A 518 -19.01 0.56 34.56
CA ASN A 518 -19.22 -0.81 35.03
C ASN A 518 -18.75 -1.87 34.03
N GLU A 519 -18.52 -1.51 32.76
CA GLU A 519 -18.02 -2.41 31.72
C GLU A 519 -16.49 -2.47 31.70
N THR A 520 -15.82 -1.57 32.42
CA THR A 520 -14.37 -1.52 32.54
C THR A 520 -13.85 -2.82 33.16
N LYS A 521 -12.93 -3.48 32.47
CA LYS A 521 -12.19 -4.63 33.00
C LYS A 521 -11.04 -4.15 33.87
N TYR A 522 -10.85 -4.79 35.01
CA TYR A 522 -9.78 -4.48 35.96
C TYR A 522 -8.80 -5.65 36.08
N VAL A 523 -7.53 -5.32 36.33
CA VAL A 523 -6.46 -6.29 36.54
C VAL A 523 -6.56 -6.91 37.93
N SER A 524 -6.75 -6.08 38.96
CA SER A 524 -6.86 -6.49 40.37
C SER A 524 -7.99 -5.75 41.09
N GLU A 525 -8.26 -6.16 42.33
CA GLU A 525 -9.19 -5.48 43.24
C GLU A 525 -8.75 -4.05 43.60
N ASP A 526 -7.49 -3.68 43.36
CA ASP A 526 -6.97 -2.34 43.58
C ASP A 526 -7.44 -1.32 42.53
N GLY A 527 -8.22 -1.77 41.53
CA GLY A 527 -8.88 -0.89 40.56
C GLY A 527 -8.00 -0.43 39.40
N VAL A 528 -6.93 -1.16 39.05
CA VAL A 528 -6.14 -0.89 37.83
C VAL A 528 -6.94 -1.31 36.59
N PRO A 529 -7.41 -0.38 35.73
CA PRO A 529 -8.18 -0.73 34.55
C PRO A 529 -7.26 -1.36 33.49
N LEU A 530 -7.78 -2.30 32.72
CA LEU A 530 -7.07 -2.97 31.63
C LEU A 530 -7.39 -2.25 30.30
N PRO A 531 -6.41 -1.61 29.64
CA PRO A 531 -6.63 -0.98 28.34
C PRO A 531 -7.16 -1.97 27.32
N THR A 532 -8.10 -1.54 26.49
CA THR A 532 -8.60 -2.36 25.37
C THR A 532 -7.66 -2.29 24.18
N HIS A 533 -6.94 -1.17 24.02
CA HIS A 533 -5.95 -0.96 22.97
C HIS A 533 -4.73 -0.19 23.49
N TYR A 534 -3.61 -0.34 22.79
CA TYR A 534 -2.51 0.60 22.82
C TYR A 534 -2.37 1.26 21.45
N TYR A 535 -2.09 2.55 21.42
CA TYR A 535 -1.89 3.26 20.16
C TYR A 535 -0.50 3.86 20.06
N ILE A 536 -0.06 4.08 18.83
CA ILE A 536 1.25 4.61 18.50
C ILE A 536 1.07 5.59 17.34
N ILE A 537 1.67 6.77 17.44
CA ILE A 537 1.80 7.77 16.38
C ILE A 537 3.28 8.03 16.18
N ILE A 538 3.73 7.96 14.95
CA ILE A 538 5.12 8.17 14.54
C ILE A 538 5.12 9.30 13.52
N ILE A 539 5.90 10.34 13.80
CA ILE A 539 6.02 11.51 12.96
C ILE A 539 7.50 11.71 12.64
N ALA A 540 7.82 11.72 11.36
CA ALA A 540 9.17 11.94 10.88
C ALA A 540 9.19 13.04 9.81
N CYS A 541 10.38 13.56 9.54
CA CYS A 541 10.59 14.41 8.39
C CYS A 541 11.20 13.58 7.26
N LYS A 542 10.66 13.73 6.05
CA LYS A 542 11.21 13.13 4.83
C LYS A 542 12.62 13.64 4.54
N TYR A 543 12.85 14.94 4.76
CA TYR A 543 14.13 15.60 4.52
C TYR A 543 14.49 16.52 5.70
N GLY A 544 15.72 16.38 6.21
CA GLY A 544 16.24 17.26 7.26
C GLY A 544 15.86 16.82 8.68
N ASP A 545 16.12 17.72 9.63
CA ASP A 545 15.94 17.49 11.06
C ASP A 545 14.49 17.70 11.50
N ILE A 546 14.01 16.85 12.42
CA ILE A 546 12.62 16.84 12.89
C ILE A 546 12.16 18.18 13.48
N LEU A 547 13.06 18.94 14.11
CA LEU A 547 12.72 20.21 14.77
C LEU A 547 12.45 21.35 13.77
N ASN A 548 12.89 21.21 12.51
CA ASN A 548 12.73 22.21 11.46
C ASN A 548 11.97 21.66 10.24
N CYS A 549 11.15 20.62 10.45
CA CYS A 549 10.45 19.96 9.35
C CYS A 549 9.42 20.89 8.69
N LYS A 550 9.46 20.97 7.36
CA LYS A 550 8.41 21.66 6.60
C LYS A 550 7.15 20.81 6.59
N THR A 551 6.00 21.45 6.63
CA THR A 551 4.70 20.76 6.65
C THR A 551 4.48 19.82 5.47
N ALA A 552 5.00 20.17 4.28
CA ALA A 552 4.93 19.34 3.08
C ALA A 552 5.87 18.11 3.11
N ASP A 553 6.83 18.07 4.03
CA ASP A 553 7.81 16.99 4.17
C ASP A 553 7.50 16.06 5.37
N ILE A 554 6.36 16.25 6.06
CA ILE A 554 5.95 15.41 7.18
C ILE A 554 5.54 14.03 6.67
N GLU A 555 6.13 12.98 7.23
CA GLU A 555 5.72 11.59 7.04
C GLU A 555 5.10 11.06 8.33
N LEU A 556 4.01 10.31 8.20
CA LEU A 556 3.22 9.81 9.32
C LEU A 556 3.02 8.30 9.27
N MET A 557 3.04 7.66 10.44
CA MET A 557 2.56 6.30 10.65
C MET A 557 1.80 6.21 11.96
N SER A 558 0.68 5.50 12.00
CA SER A 558 -0.09 5.32 13.22
C SER A 558 -0.77 3.97 13.29
N PHE A 559 -0.88 3.45 14.51
CA PHE A 559 -1.41 2.12 14.82
C PHE A 559 -2.37 2.20 16.01
N VAL A 560 -3.41 1.37 15.98
CA VAL A 560 -4.26 1.08 17.14
C VAL A 560 -4.25 -0.42 17.33
N LEU A 561 -3.48 -0.92 18.30
CA LEU A 561 -3.24 -2.34 18.52
C LEU A 561 -4.22 -2.89 19.56
N PRO A 562 -5.09 -3.84 19.20
CA PRO A 562 -5.95 -4.54 20.15
C PRO A 562 -5.13 -5.24 21.24
N HIS A 563 -5.41 -4.89 22.50
CA HIS A 563 -4.72 -5.46 23.64
C HIS A 563 -5.36 -6.80 24.03
N LEU A 564 -4.90 -7.86 23.36
CA LEU A 564 -5.48 -9.21 23.43
C LEU A 564 -4.53 -10.22 24.11
N PRO A 565 -5.06 -11.27 24.76
CA PRO A 565 -4.25 -12.33 25.37
C PRO A 565 -3.55 -13.25 24.36
N ALA A 566 -3.93 -13.18 23.08
CA ALA A 566 -3.31 -13.91 21.99
C ALA A 566 -3.50 -13.16 20.66
N VAL A 567 -2.54 -13.32 19.74
CA VAL A 567 -2.65 -12.77 18.38
C VAL A 567 -3.76 -13.52 17.62
N PRO A 568 -4.80 -12.83 17.13
CA PRO A 568 -5.85 -13.46 16.33
C PRO A 568 -5.32 -13.91 14.96
N ASN A 569 -6.00 -14.88 14.36
CA ASN A 569 -5.83 -15.28 12.95
C ASN A 569 -4.45 -15.86 12.55
N CYS A 570 -3.56 -16.12 13.52
CA CYS A 570 -2.21 -16.63 13.25
C CYS A 570 -1.44 -15.81 12.22
N MET A 571 -1.71 -14.50 12.16
CA MET A 571 -1.04 -13.60 11.23
C MET A 571 0.43 -13.44 11.64
N PRO A 572 1.35 -13.33 10.66
CA PRO A 572 2.66 -12.75 10.90
C PRO A 572 2.56 -11.37 11.56
N ASP A 573 3.57 -10.99 12.36
CA ASP A 573 3.55 -9.73 13.10
C ASP A 573 3.42 -8.49 12.19
N GLU A 574 4.08 -8.52 11.02
CA GLU A 574 3.99 -7.48 9.99
C GLU A 574 2.56 -7.33 9.45
N ASP A 575 1.91 -8.44 9.12
CA ASP A 575 0.53 -8.46 8.63
C ASP A 575 -0.44 -7.98 9.71
N TYR A 576 -0.23 -8.38 10.97
CA TYR A 576 -1.03 -7.89 12.09
C TYR A 576 -0.89 -6.37 12.28
N LEU A 577 0.32 -5.83 12.15
CA LEU A 577 0.53 -4.38 12.21
C LEU A 577 -0.15 -3.65 11.06
N MET A 578 -0.01 -4.17 9.85
CA MET A 578 -0.68 -3.61 8.67
C MET A 578 -2.20 -3.64 8.80
N GLU A 579 -2.76 -4.71 9.36
CA GLU A 579 -4.20 -4.84 9.61
C GLU A 579 -4.70 -3.78 10.62
N ASN A 580 -3.83 -3.37 11.55
CA ASN A 580 -4.13 -2.45 12.65
C ASN A 580 -3.52 -1.04 12.48
N VAL A 581 -3.14 -0.66 11.26
CA VAL A 581 -2.91 0.75 10.94
C VAL A 581 -4.20 1.55 11.19
N ALA A 582 -4.07 2.80 11.57
CA ALA A 582 -5.21 3.66 11.83
C ALA A 582 -4.87 5.10 11.48
N ARG A 583 -5.89 5.94 11.29
CA ARG A 583 -5.70 7.39 11.18
C ARG A 583 -5.44 7.94 12.57
N ILE A 584 -4.75 9.07 12.69
CA ILE A 584 -4.71 9.80 13.97
C ILE A 584 -6.14 10.14 14.40
N ARG A 585 -7.03 10.46 13.47
CA ARG A 585 -8.44 10.75 13.77
C ARG A 585 -9.14 9.61 14.51
N ASP A 586 -8.81 8.36 14.20
CA ASP A 586 -9.34 7.18 14.91
C ASP A 586 -8.82 7.14 16.35
N ILE A 587 -7.54 7.46 16.55
CA ILE A 587 -6.93 7.59 17.89
C ILE A 587 -7.59 8.73 18.66
N GLU A 588 -7.84 9.89 18.02
CA GLU A 588 -8.51 11.03 18.66
C GLU A 588 -9.95 10.68 19.10
N LEU A 589 -10.70 9.94 18.27
CA LEU A 589 -12.02 9.44 18.63
C LEU A 589 -11.94 8.52 19.86
N LEU A 590 -11.03 7.55 19.84
CA LEU A 590 -10.86 6.52 20.86
C LEU A 590 -10.34 7.05 22.20
N THR A 591 -9.62 8.18 22.20
CA THR A 591 -8.91 8.70 23.38
C THR A 591 -9.42 10.05 23.87
N GLY A 592 -10.20 10.78 23.07
CA GLY A 592 -10.60 12.14 23.39
C GLY A 592 -9.42 13.11 23.45
N ILE A 593 -8.26 12.73 22.92
CA ILE A 593 -7.06 13.57 22.82
C ILE A 593 -6.99 14.16 21.42
N GLN A 594 -6.54 15.41 21.30
CA GLN A 594 -6.25 16.05 20.03
C GLN A 594 -4.73 16.13 19.82
N PHE A 595 -4.26 15.71 18.64
CA PHE A 595 -2.83 15.70 18.28
C PHE A 595 -2.50 16.75 17.22
N LEU A 596 -1.21 16.99 16.95
CA LEU A 596 -0.73 17.94 15.93
C LEU A 596 -1.21 19.38 16.20
N THR A 597 -1.35 19.77 17.47
CA THR A 597 -1.88 21.07 17.91
C THR A 597 -0.97 22.25 17.57
N GLY A 598 0.31 21.98 17.27
CA GLY A 598 1.30 22.98 16.87
C GLY A 598 1.31 23.28 15.37
N LEU A 599 0.50 22.58 14.57
CA LEU A 599 0.39 22.80 13.12
C LEU A 599 -0.83 23.68 12.78
N PRO A 600 -0.83 24.34 11.60
CA PRO A 600 -2.03 25.00 11.08
C PRO A 600 -3.22 24.02 11.00
N ASP A 601 -4.42 24.48 11.37
CA ASP A 601 -5.58 23.59 11.55
C ASP A 601 -5.97 22.81 10.28
N ASP A 602 -5.79 23.38 9.08
CA ASP A 602 -6.07 22.72 7.81
C ASP A 602 -5.07 21.61 7.49
N ILE A 603 -3.78 21.88 7.70
CA ILE A 603 -2.71 20.88 7.58
C ILE A 603 -2.90 19.78 8.62
N ALA A 604 -3.19 20.15 9.86
CA ALA A 604 -3.45 19.19 10.93
C ALA A 604 -4.68 18.32 10.62
N ALA A 605 -5.78 18.90 10.12
CA ALA A 605 -6.97 18.15 9.74
C ALA A 605 -6.68 17.12 8.65
N SER A 606 -5.93 17.51 7.61
CA SER A 606 -5.52 16.60 6.53
C SER A 606 -4.63 15.46 7.04
N LEU A 607 -3.58 15.78 7.81
CA LEU A 607 -2.69 14.78 8.40
C LEU A 607 -3.40 13.87 9.40
N ARG A 608 -4.39 14.38 10.15
CA ARG A 608 -5.18 13.56 11.07
C ARG A 608 -6.01 12.49 10.36
N THR A 609 -6.44 12.76 9.12
CA THR A 609 -7.21 11.83 8.29
C THR A 609 -6.36 10.93 7.40
N PHE A 610 -5.03 11.12 7.37
CA PHE A 610 -4.13 10.26 6.60
C PHE A 610 -4.14 8.83 7.13
N LEU A 611 -4.31 7.86 6.23
CA LEU A 611 -4.25 6.43 6.53
C LEU A 611 -3.00 5.81 5.88
N PRO A 612 -2.05 5.26 6.67
CA PRO A 612 -0.90 4.56 6.10
C PRO A 612 -1.32 3.33 5.28
N THR A 613 -0.80 3.19 4.07
CA THR A 613 -1.09 2.04 3.18
C THR A 613 0.04 1.02 3.10
N SER A 614 1.15 1.26 3.79
CA SER A 614 2.30 0.36 3.90
C SER A 614 3.19 0.75 5.07
N LEU A 615 3.89 -0.22 5.66
CA LEU A 615 5.00 0.04 6.57
C LEU A 615 6.14 0.78 5.83
N TRP A 616 6.92 1.59 6.56
CA TRP A 616 8.11 2.19 5.99
C TRP A 616 9.12 1.09 5.75
N LYS A 617 9.73 1.05 4.57
CA LYS A 617 10.78 0.07 4.33
C LYS A 617 12.04 0.50 5.07
N PRO A 618 12.72 -0.42 5.77
CA PRO A 618 14.06 -0.15 6.29
C PRO A 618 14.97 0.20 5.11
N SER A 619 15.20 1.48 4.86
CA SER A 619 16.06 1.96 3.80
C SER A 619 16.98 3.03 4.38
N LYS A 620 18.29 2.79 4.28
CA LYS A 620 19.28 3.84 4.44
C LYS A 620 18.92 4.98 3.47
N MET A 621 18.41 6.10 3.99
CA MET A 621 18.09 7.35 3.27
C MET A 621 17.32 7.22 1.94
N SER A 622 16.09 7.76 1.95
CA SER A 622 15.17 7.91 0.81
C SER A 622 15.60 8.98 -0.20
N LEU A 623 16.81 8.87 -0.77
CA LEU A 623 17.09 9.46 -2.08
C LEU A 623 16.83 8.38 -3.12
N HIS A 624 15.68 8.47 -3.81
CA HIS A 624 15.52 7.69 -5.03
C HIS A 624 16.48 8.24 -6.07
N TRP A 625 17.28 7.35 -6.67
CA TRP A 625 18.22 7.68 -7.73
C TRP A 625 17.55 8.50 -8.82
N LYS A 626 16.27 8.24 -9.14
CA LYS A 626 15.50 9.00 -10.14
C LYS A 626 15.31 10.49 -9.85
N ASP A 627 15.52 10.94 -8.62
CA ASP A 627 15.35 12.34 -8.22
C ASP A 627 16.68 13.12 -8.15
N ILE A 628 17.83 12.43 -8.33
CA ILE A 628 19.19 13.01 -8.24
C ILE A 628 19.65 13.66 -9.56
N PRO A 629 20.16 14.90 -9.61
CA PRO A 629 20.67 15.46 -10.87
C PRO A 629 21.75 14.58 -11.53
N CYS A 630 21.77 14.47 -12.87
CA CYS A 630 22.76 13.63 -13.59
C CYS A 630 24.23 14.03 -13.33
N SER A 631 24.48 15.24 -12.83
CA SER A 631 25.79 15.89 -12.75
C SER A 631 26.26 16.08 -11.30
N VAL A 632 25.96 15.12 -10.41
CA VAL A 632 26.65 15.04 -9.11
C VAL A 632 27.81 14.08 -9.27
N PRO A 633 29.07 14.55 -9.41
CA PRO A 633 30.22 13.65 -9.32
C PRO A 633 30.29 13.16 -7.89
N SER A 634 30.26 11.84 -7.68
CA SER A 634 30.65 11.34 -6.37
C SER A 634 32.17 11.50 -6.20
N ASP A 635 32.62 11.95 -5.02
CA ASP A 635 34.03 11.89 -4.62
C ASP A 635 34.51 10.43 -4.36
N THR A 636 33.66 9.43 -4.63
CA THR A 636 33.96 8.01 -4.46
C THR A 636 35.04 7.56 -5.44
N LYS A 637 36.24 7.31 -4.93
CA LYS A 637 37.24 6.49 -5.65
C LYS A 637 36.83 5.03 -5.59
N CYS A 638 36.49 4.44 -6.74
CA CYS A 638 36.25 3.01 -6.84
C CYS A 638 37.51 2.22 -6.44
N GLN A 639 37.37 1.35 -5.44
CA GLN A 639 38.41 0.39 -5.07
C GLN A 639 38.14 -0.93 -5.80
N GLY A 640 39.17 -1.52 -6.39
CA GLY A 640 39.04 -2.79 -7.10
C GLY A 640 38.56 -2.66 -8.55
N LYS A 641 38.02 -3.75 -9.09
CA LYS A 641 37.60 -3.85 -10.49
C LYS A 641 36.19 -3.30 -10.72
N ILE A 642 35.98 -2.68 -11.87
CA ILE A 642 34.69 -2.12 -12.31
C ILE A 642 34.00 -3.15 -13.21
N PRO A 643 32.96 -3.86 -12.72
CA PRO A 643 32.25 -4.86 -13.53
C PRO A 643 31.34 -4.22 -14.57
N LEU A 644 31.04 -5.00 -15.61
CA LEU A 644 29.97 -4.71 -16.57
C LEU A 644 28.72 -5.54 -16.25
N ILE A 645 27.57 -4.88 -16.16
CA ILE A 645 26.25 -5.52 -16.09
C ILE A 645 25.54 -5.28 -17.42
N LEU A 646 25.17 -6.35 -18.10
CA LEU A 646 24.29 -6.34 -19.27
C LEU A 646 22.91 -6.84 -18.87
N ILE A 647 21.89 -6.01 -19.02
CA ILE A 647 20.49 -6.34 -18.75
C ILE A 647 19.72 -6.36 -20.07
N SER A 648 19.03 -7.46 -20.36
CA SER A 648 18.10 -7.57 -21.49
C SER A 648 16.65 -7.54 -21.01
N LEU A 649 15.86 -6.65 -21.60
CA LEU A 649 14.40 -6.57 -21.45
C LEU A 649 13.78 -7.13 -22.73
N ASP A 650 13.29 -8.37 -22.69
CA ASP A 650 12.76 -9.06 -23.86
C ASP A 650 11.59 -8.28 -24.47
N GLY A 651 11.63 -8.02 -25.78
CA GLY A 651 10.53 -7.37 -26.50
C GLY A 651 10.38 -5.86 -26.25
N PHE A 652 11.29 -5.20 -25.51
CA PHE A 652 11.14 -3.78 -25.18
C PHE A 652 11.41 -2.86 -26.38
N ARG A 653 10.34 -2.27 -26.93
CA ARG A 653 10.43 -1.34 -28.06
C ARG A 653 11.04 0.01 -27.69
N ALA A 654 11.89 0.52 -28.57
CA ALA A 654 12.51 1.83 -28.40
C ALA A 654 11.49 2.97 -28.26
N ASP A 655 10.30 2.86 -28.87
CA ASP A 655 9.26 3.88 -28.79
C ASP A 655 8.40 3.81 -27.51
N TYR A 656 8.52 2.75 -26.69
CA TYR A 656 7.81 2.65 -25.41
C TYR A 656 8.21 3.73 -24.40
N VAL A 657 9.44 4.22 -24.45
CA VAL A 657 9.89 5.35 -23.59
C VAL A 657 9.04 6.61 -23.80
N LYS A 658 8.41 6.77 -24.97
CA LYS A 658 7.54 7.92 -25.29
C LYS A 658 6.19 7.87 -24.58
N ARG A 659 5.82 6.72 -24.00
CA ARG A 659 4.57 6.55 -23.23
C ARG A 659 4.61 7.22 -21.86
N LYS A 660 5.79 7.66 -21.40
CA LYS A 660 6.00 8.34 -20.11
C LYS A 660 5.65 7.48 -18.88
N LEU A 661 5.73 6.16 -19.03
CA LEU A 661 5.50 5.18 -17.95
C LEU A 661 6.80 4.79 -17.25
N THR A 662 7.96 5.08 -17.85
CA THR A 662 9.26 4.57 -17.42
C THR A 662 10.24 5.68 -17.03
N PRO A 663 10.00 6.42 -15.92
CA PRO A 663 10.83 7.55 -15.51
C PRO A 663 12.28 7.20 -15.16
N VAL A 664 12.57 6.01 -14.62
CA VAL A 664 13.95 5.57 -14.35
C VAL A 664 14.70 5.29 -15.65
N ILE A 665 14.07 4.57 -16.58
CA ILE A 665 14.61 4.28 -17.92
C ILE A 665 14.84 5.59 -18.67
N GLU A 666 13.89 6.53 -18.62
CA GLU A 666 14.04 7.85 -19.21
C GLU A 666 15.19 8.64 -18.59
N LYS A 667 15.42 8.47 -17.29
CA LYS A 667 16.59 9.05 -16.65
C LYS A 667 17.91 8.39 -17.07
N LEU A 668 17.97 7.06 -17.14
CA LEU A 668 19.14 6.36 -17.67
C LEU A 668 19.44 6.81 -19.10
N ARG A 669 18.40 7.02 -19.91
CA ARG A 669 18.49 7.56 -21.28
C ARG A 669 19.09 8.97 -21.30
N THR A 670 18.58 9.87 -20.46
CA THR A 670 19.00 11.27 -20.45
C THR A 670 20.33 11.53 -19.74
N CYS A 671 20.68 10.74 -18.71
CA CYS A 671 21.96 10.88 -18.00
C CYS A 671 23.11 10.10 -18.66
N GLY A 672 22.83 8.99 -19.35
CA GLY A 672 23.83 8.11 -19.96
C GLY A 672 24.07 8.34 -21.44
N VAL A 673 24.53 7.28 -22.12
CA VAL A 673 24.58 7.15 -23.58
C VAL A 673 23.34 6.40 -24.04
N HIS A 674 22.69 6.89 -25.09
CA HIS A 674 21.58 6.19 -25.71
C HIS A 674 21.54 6.43 -27.22
N THR A 675 20.77 5.61 -27.93
CA THR A 675 20.41 5.84 -29.33
C THR A 675 18.89 5.99 -29.44
N PRO A 676 18.36 6.71 -30.45
CA PRO A 676 16.93 6.68 -30.76
C PRO A 676 16.36 5.26 -30.91
N TYR A 677 17.20 4.33 -31.38
CA TYR A 677 16.93 2.90 -31.45
C TYR A 677 18.20 2.10 -31.80
N MET A 678 18.23 0.85 -31.37
CA MET A 678 19.14 -0.18 -31.86
C MET A 678 18.41 -1.07 -32.87
N ARG A 679 19.10 -1.54 -33.91
CA ARG A 679 18.55 -2.50 -34.87
C ARG A 679 18.96 -3.91 -34.45
N SER A 680 17.98 -4.78 -34.30
CA SER A 680 18.19 -6.21 -34.11
C SER A 680 18.61 -6.87 -35.43
N VAL A 681 19.45 -7.90 -35.42
CA VAL A 681 19.73 -8.69 -36.63
C VAL A 681 18.47 -9.40 -37.13
N TYR A 682 18.43 -9.74 -38.41
CA TYR A 682 17.34 -10.51 -39.00
C TYR A 682 17.57 -12.04 -38.82
N PRO A 683 16.56 -12.81 -38.39
CA PRO A 683 15.22 -12.38 -38.00
C PRO A 683 15.19 -11.77 -36.58
N THR A 684 14.28 -10.82 -36.35
CA THR A 684 14.09 -10.14 -35.06
C THR A 684 13.36 -11.03 -34.04
N VAL A 685 14.04 -12.10 -33.63
CA VAL A 685 13.54 -13.20 -32.78
C VAL A 685 14.48 -13.43 -31.59
N THR A 686 13.94 -13.94 -30.48
CA THR A 686 14.58 -14.02 -29.15
C THR A 686 15.97 -14.61 -29.15
N PHE A 687 16.07 -15.91 -29.45
CA PHE A 687 17.34 -16.63 -29.34
C PHE A 687 18.36 -16.21 -30.41
N PRO A 688 17.98 -15.97 -31.69
CA PRO A 688 18.90 -15.41 -32.67
C PRO A 688 19.55 -14.11 -32.20
N ASN A 689 18.78 -13.15 -31.68
CA ASN A 689 19.32 -11.86 -31.26
C ASN A 689 20.13 -11.93 -29.97
N HIS A 690 19.63 -12.61 -28.93
CA HIS A 690 20.38 -12.77 -27.68
C HIS A 690 21.72 -13.49 -27.90
N TYR A 691 21.77 -14.47 -28.80
CA TYR A 691 22.99 -15.19 -29.07
C TYR A 691 23.93 -14.44 -30.03
N THR A 692 23.39 -13.65 -30.98
CA THR A 692 24.16 -12.64 -31.72
C THR A 692 24.83 -11.65 -30.78
N ILE A 693 24.12 -11.13 -29.77
CA ILE A 693 24.69 -10.22 -28.76
C ILE A 693 25.82 -10.90 -27.97
N ALA A 694 25.63 -12.18 -27.63
CA ALA A 694 26.60 -12.94 -26.87
C ALA A 694 27.86 -13.30 -27.67
N THR A 695 27.80 -13.39 -29.01
CA THR A 695 28.89 -13.92 -29.85
C THR A 695 29.46 -12.92 -30.87
N GLY A 696 28.72 -11.86 -31.18
CA GLY A 696 29.03 -10.93 -32.28
C GLY A 696 28.91 -11.56 -33.67
N LEU A 697 28.24 -12.71 -33.79
CA LEU A 697 28.04 -13.43 -35.05
C LEU A 697 26.62 -13.25 -35.56
N TYR A 698 26.41 -13.32 -36.87
CA TYR A 698 25.06 -13.39 -37.44
C TYR A 698 24.41 -14.76 -37.18
N PRO A 699 23.07 -14.87 -37.24
CA PRO A 699 22.35 -16.14 -37.06
C PRO A 699 22.85 -17.29 -37.94
N GLU A 700 23.18 -16.99 -39.20
CA GLU A 700 23.79 -17.95 -40.14
C GLU A 700 25.18 -18.44 -39.75
N SER A 701 25.91 -17.66 -38.93
CA SER A 701 27.27 -17.98 -38.49
C SER A 701 27.30 -18.73 -37.16
N HIS A 702 26.41 -18.38 -36.22
CA HIS A 702 26.32 -19.06 -34.92
C HIS A 702 25.30 -20.21 -34.89
N GLY A 703 24.52 -20.40 -35.96
CA GLY A 703 23.62 -21.56 -36.14
C GLY A 703 22.25 -21.47 -35.48
N ILE A 704 21.96 -20.41 -34.73
CA ILE A 704 20.67 -20.20 -34.05
C ILE A 704 19.83 -19.23 -34.88
N ILE A 705 19.06 -19.76 -35.83
CA ILE A 705 18.33 -18.95 -36.83
C ILE A 705 16.85 -18.72 -36.48
N SER A 706 16.31 -19.44 -35.50
CA SER A 706 14.92 -19.37 -35.07
C SER A 706 14.75 -19.97 -33.67
N ASN A 707 13.64 -19.66 -33.00
CA ASN A 707 13.23 -20.31 -31.75
C ASN A 707 12.82 -21.79 -31.97
N ASN A 708 12.48 -22.16 -33.21
CA ASN A 708 12.25 -23.55 -33.62
C ASN A 708 12.86 -23.79 -35.00
N MET A 709 13.73 -24.79 -35.15
CA MET A 709 14.44 -25.08 -36.40
C MET A 709 14.77 -26.57 -36.53
N TYR A 710 14.85 -27.08 -37.75
CA TYR A 710 15.22 -28.46 -38.06
C TYR A 710 16.56 -28.49 -38.79
N ASP A 711 17.43 -29.42 -38.40
CA ASP A 711 18.70 -29.68 -39.06
C ASP A 711 18.66 -31.04 -39.76
N ALA A 712 18.87 -31.03 -41.08
CA ALA A 712 18.78 -32.23 -41.90
C ALA A 712 19.98 -33.16 -41.78
N GLU A 713 21.14 -32.66 -41.33
CA GLU A 713 22.35 -33.46 -41.11
C GLU A 713 22.32 -34.14 -39.73
N ILE A 714 21.82 -33.44 -38.72
CA ILE A 714 21.64 -33.94 -37.36
C ILE A 714 20.37 -34.81 -37.26
N GLY A 715 19.36 -34.53 -38.10
CA GLY A 715 18.09 -35.25 -38.13
C GLY A 715 17.15 -34.90 -36.98
N GLU A 716 17.37 -33.78 -36.29
CA GLU A 716 16.68 -33.38 -35.06
C GLU A 716 16.02 -32.00 -35.18
N VAL A 717 15.07 -31.71 -34.28
CA VAL A 717 14.39 -30.39 -34.19
C VAL A 717 14.84 -29.67 -32.93
N PHE A 718 15.42 -28.49 -33.09
CA PHE A 718 15.65 -27.55 -32.01
C PHE A 718 14.34 -26.86 -31.62
N SER A 719 14.04 -26.82 -30.32
CA SER A 719 12.93 -26.04 -29.76
C SER A 719 13.25 -25.51 -28.37
N LEU A 720 12.85 -24.26 -28.10
CA LEU A 720 13.05 -23.61 -26.80
C LEU A 720 12.30 -24.29 -25.64
N SER A 721 11.20 -24.98 -25.95
CA SER A 721 10.35 -25.64 -24.97
C SER A 721 10.77 -27.08 -24.68
N SER A 722 11.88 -27.56 -25.28
CA SER A 722 12.35 -28.93 -25.11
C SER A 722 13.81 -29.00 -24.67
N HIS A 723 14.25 -30.19 -24.27
CA HIS A 723 15.63 -30.45 -23.85
C HIS A 723 16.66 -30.30 -24.99
N THR A 724 16.22 -30.24 -26.25
CA THR A 724 17.08 -30.07 -27.42
C THR A 724 17.87 -28.77 -27.41
N LYS A 725 17.35 -27.73 -26.72
CA LYS A 725 18.09 -26.48 -26.51
C LYS A 725 19.41 -26.66 -25.75
N MET A 726 19.55 -27.74 -24.97
CA MET A 726 20.76 -28.03 -24.18
C MET A 726 21.83 -28.78 -24.98
N ASP A 727 21.54 -29.18 -26.22
CA ASP A 727 22.49 -29.90 -27.06
C ASP A 727 23.46 -28.91 -27.72
N PRO A 728 24.77 -28.97 -27.40
CA PRO A 728 25.76 -28.00 -27.88
C PRO A 728 25.97 -28.03 -29.40
N ARG A 729 25.50 -29.07 -30.12
CA ARG A 729 25.60 -29.13 -31.59
C ARG A 729 24.85 -28.00 -32.30
N TRP A 730 23.84 -27.43 -31.66
CA TRP A 730 23.07 -26.30 -32.19
C TRP A 730 23.75 -24.93 -32.01
N TRP A 731 24.75 -24.85 -31.12
CA TRP A 731 25.29 -23.58 -30.64
C TRP A 731 26.72 -23.37 -31.14
N GLY A 732 26.83 -22.66 -32.27
CA GLY A 732 28.11 -22.28 -32.87
C GLY A 732 28.68 -20.98 -32.31
N GLY A 733 29.97 -20.73 -32.56
CA GLY A 733 30.64 -19.52 -32.07
C GLY A 733 31.06 -19.58 -30.60
N GLU A 734 31.72 -18.51 -30.15
CA GLU A 734 32.21 -18.39 -28.78
C GLU A 734 31.50 -17.25 -28.06
N PRO A 735 30.65 -17.56 -27.05
CA PRO A 735 29.94 -16.51 -26.32
C PRO A 735 30.87 -15.77 -25.36
N ILE A 736 30.50 -14.53 -25.01
CA ILE A 736 31.30 -13.59 -24.22
C ILE A 736 31.78 -14.16 -22.89
N TRP A 737 30.98 -14.99 -22.22
CA TRP A 737 31.38 -15.63 -20.97
C TRP A 737 32.51 -16.66 -21.15
N ASN A 738 32.54 -17.37 -22.28
CA ASN A 738 33.64 -18.28 -22.62
C ASN A 738 34.89 -17.49 -23.03
N THR A 739 34.73 -16.42 -23.81
CA THR A 739 35.84 -15.52 -24.19
C THR A 739 36.49 -14.86 -22.96
N ALA A 740 35.66 -14.39 -22.01
CA ALA A 740 36.10 -13.84 -20.73
C ALA A 740 36.92 -14.85 -19.93
N LYS A 741 36.37 -16.06 -19.75
CA LYS A 741 37.00 -17.12 -18.97
C LYS A 741 38.35 -17.56 -19.55
N LYS A 742 38.46 -17.67 -20.88
CA LYS A 742 39.73 -17.97 -21.57
C LYS A 742 40.81 -16.91 -21.32
N GLN A 743 40.42 -15.69 -20.97
CA GLN A 743 41.31 -14.56 -20.71
C GLN A 743 41.43 -14.24 -19.22
N GLY A 744 41.05 -15.18 -18.34
CA GLY A 744 41.18 -15.04 -16.89
C GLY A 744 40.19 -14.08 -16.24
N LYS A 745 39.14 -13.67 -16.97
CA LYS A 745 38.04 -12.84 -16.47
C LYS A 745 36.90 -13.73 -15.96
N LYS A 746 36.13 -13.22 -14.99
CA LYS A 746 35.00 -13.95 -14.39
C LYS A 746 33.68 -13.54 -15.00
N ALA A 747 32.88 -14.50 -15.46
CA ALA A 747 31.59 -14.25 -16.10
C ALA A 747 30.45 -14.94 -15.38
N TYR A 748 29.49 -14.16 -14.84
CA TYR A 748 28.33 -14.67 -14.13
C TYR A 748 27.04 -14.38 -14.93
N THR A 749 26.17 -15.37 -15.08
CA THR A 749 24.98 -15.25 -15.93
C THR A 749 23.73 -15.62 -15.17
N PHE A 750 22.70 -14.81 -15.31
CA PHE A 750 21.37 -15.09 -14.80
C PHE A 750 20.40 -15.14 -15.98
N PHE A 751 19.98 -16.36 -16.35
CA PHE A 751 18.99 -16.65 -17.39
C PHE A 751 19.33 -16.28 -18.84
N TRP A 752 20.59 -15.96 -19.15
CA TRP A 752 20.94 -15.59 -20.52
C TRP A 752 20.85 -16.78 -21.50
N PRO A 753 20.22 -16.65 -22.68
CA PRO A 753 20.14 -17.73 -23.66
C PRO A 753 21.52 -18.32 -24.06
N GLY A 754 21.66 -19.63 -23.95
CA GLY A 754 22.90 -20.36 -24.23
C GLY A 754 23.89 -20.42 -23.06
N SER A 755 23.63 -19.71 -21.96
CA SER A 755 24.56 -19.72 -20.82
C SER A 755 24.53 -21.03 -20.01
N ASP A 756 23.46 -21.81 -20.15
CA ASP A 756 23.25 -23.12 -19.56
C ASP A 756 23.62 -24.29 -20.50
N VAL A 757 24.35 -24.01 -21.58
CA VAL A 757 24.77 -24.99 -22.59
C VAL A 757 26.29 -25.14 -22.61
N ASN A 758 26.78 -26.39 -22.76
CA ASN A 758 28.20 -26.73 -22.79
C ASN A 758 28.89 -26.36 -24.11
N ILE A 759 28.96 -25.06 -24.43
CA ILE A 759 29.45 -24.58 -25.72
C ILE A 759 30.97 -24.69 -25.75
N SER A 760 31.50 -25.49 -26.70
CA SER A 760 32.93 -25.76 -26.83
C SER A 760 33.59 -26.28 -25.53
N GLY A 761 32.85 -27.06 -24.73
CA GLY A 761 33.36 -27.66 -23.50
C GLY A 761 33.45 -26.69 -22.30
N SER A 762 32.77 -25.53 -22.36
CA SER A 762 32.79 -24.54 -21.29
C SER A 762 31.43 -23.91 -21.02
N TYR A 763 31.31 -23.39 -19.79
CA TYR A 763 30.18 -22.64 -19.24
C TYR A 763 30.72 -21.34 -18.61
N PRO A 764 29.84 -20.35 -18.31
CA PRO A 764 30.17 -19.27 -17.39
C PRO A 764 30.76 -19.78 -16.07
N ASP A 765 31.39 -18.91 -15.28
CA ASP A 765 31.91 -19.30 -13.96
C ASP A 765 30.78 -19.58 -12.96
N VAL A 766 29.69 -18.82 -13.07
CA VAL A 766 28.43 -19.04 -12.36
C VAL A 766 27.29 -18.80 -13.33
N TRP A 767 26.33 -19.73 -13.40
CA TRP A 767 25.12 -19.55 -14.19
C TRP A 767 23.90 -20.09 -13.44
N VAL A 768 22.75 -19.49 -13.71
CA VAL A 768 21.45 -19.97 -13.23
C VAL A 768 20.65 -20.42 -14.44
N GLY A 769 20.21 -21.68 -14.44
CA GLY A 769 19.36 -22.23 -15.49
C GLY A 769 17.97 -21.60 -15.45
N TYR A 770 17.37 -21.36 -16.62
CA TYR A 770 16.11 -20.62 -16.73
C TYR A 770 14.96 -21.28 -15.95
N ASP A 771 14.35 -20.51 -15.05
CA ASP A 771 13.11 -20.84 -14.33
C ASP A 771 12.19 -19.61 -14.31
N GLY A 772 11.14 -19.62 -15.13
CA GLY A 772 10.18 -18.53 -15.25
C GLY A 772 9.38 -18.24 -13.96
N LYS A 773 9.52 -19.06 -12.90
CA LYS A 773 8.93 -18.78 -11.59
C LYS A 773 9.74 -17.78 -10.76
N ILE A 774 11.03 -17.60 -11.07
CA ILE A 774 11.91 -16.67 -10.35
C ILE A 774 11.59 -15.25 -10.81
N GLY A 775 11.07 -14.44 -9.89
CA GLY A 775 10.61 -13.08 -10.18
C GLY A 775 11.77 -12.09 -10.30
N PHE A 776 11.53 -10.92 -10.92
CA PHE A 776 12.56 -9.91 -11.14
C PHE A 776 13.29 -9.44 -9.86
N PRO A 777 12.61 -9.25 -8.71
CA PRO A 777 13.28 -8.86 -7.46
C PRO A 777 14.39 -9.84 -7.05
N GLU A 778 14.09 -11.14 -7.09
CA GLU A 778 15.04 -12.21 -6.71
C GLU A 778 16.26 -12.24 -7.63
N ARG A 779 16.06 -11.98 -8.94
CA ARG A 779 17.16 -11.88 -9.91
C ARG A 779 18.08 -10.69 -9.60
N LEU A 780 17.50 -9.54 -9.25
CA LEU A 780 18.27 -8.33 -8.90
C LEU A 780 19.02 -8.47 -7.57
N GLU A 781 18.39 -9.07 -6.56
CA GLU A 781 19.05 -9.40 -5.30
C GLU A 781 20.29 -10.26 -5.53
N LYS A 782 20.19 -11.26 -6.41
CA LYS A 782 21.34 -12.11 -6.75
C LYS A 782 22.47 -11.35 -7.45
N VAL A 783 22.14 -10.43 -8.35
CA VAL A 783 23.15 -9.56 -8.99
C VAL A 783 23.83 -8.67 -7.95
N MET A 784 23.08 -8.12 -6.99
CA MET A 784 23.66 -7.33 -5.90
C MET A 784 24.59 -8.16 -5.02
N GLU A 785 24.21 -9.40 -4.67
CA GLU A 785 25.10 -10.33 -3.95
C GLU A 785 26.43 -10.55 -4.70
N TRP A 786 26.37 -10.73 -6.03
CA TRP A 786 27.57 -10.92 -6.85
C TRP A 786 28.47 -9.68 -6.90
N LEU A 787 27.90 -8.48 -6.92
CA LEU A 787 28.65 -7.22 -6.92
C LEU A 787 29.36 -6.95 -5.60
N LEU A 788 28.84 -7.50 -4.50
CA LEU A 788 29.38 -7.35 -3.14
C LEU A 788 30.39 -8.45 -2.76
N LEU A 789 30.71 -9.37 -3.67
CA LEU A 789 31.77 -10.36 -3.44
C LEU A 789 33.15 -9.68 -3.32
N PRO A 790 34.10 -10.29 -2.58
CA PRO A 790 35.50 -9.84 -2.55
C PRO A 790 36.09 -9.71 -3.97
N ASP A 791 37.03 -8.79 -4.18
CA ASP A 791 37.59 -8.46 -5.51
C ASP A 791 38.12 -9.67 -6.30
N ASP A 792 38.73 -10.63 -5.60
CA ASP A 792 39.22 -11.86 -6.21
C ASP A 792 38.08 -12.75 -6.70
N LYS A 793 36.88 -12.68 -6.10
CA LYS A 793 35.67 -13.48 -6.42
C LYS A 793 34.61 -12.76 -7.22
N LYS A 794 34.60 -11.43 -7.22
CA LYS A 794 33.64 -10.59 -7.95
C LYS A 794 33.69 -10.90 -9.46
N PRO A 795 32.57 -10.85 -10.21
CA PRO A 795 32.62 -11.02 -11.67
C PRO A 795 33.19 -9.78 -12.37
N ASP A 796 33.72 -9.97 -13.57
CA ASP A 796 34.08 -8.89 -14.51
C ASP A 796 32.89 -8.56 -15.43
N ILE A 797 32.07 -9.57 -15.76
CA ILE A 797 30.84 -9.43 -16.54
C ILE A 797 29.68 -10.17 -15.89
N ILE A 798 28.53 -9.50 -15.83
CA ILE A 798 27.24 -10.04 -15.40
C ILE A 798 26.26 -9.89 -16.56
N THR A 799 25.58 -10.97 -16.94
CA THR A 799 24.48 -10.91 -17.92
C THR A 799 23.17 -11.30 -17.24
N LEU A 800 22.13 -10.49 -17.38
CA LEU A 800 20.83 -10.67 -16.74
C LEU A 800 19.70 -10.56 -17.77
N TYR A 801 18.80 -11.53 -17.77
CA TYR A 801 17.66 -11.59 -18.68
C TYR A 801 16.32 -11.42 -17.95
N PHE A 802 15.43 -10.65 -18.57
CA PHE A 802 14.06 -10.39 -18.16
C PHE A 802 13.11 -10.69 -19.31
N ASP A 803 12.12 -11.55 -19.06
CA ASP A 803 11.14 -12.06 -20.03
C ASP A 803 9.96 -11.11 -20.31
N GLU A 804 9.91 -9.96 -19.64
CA GLU A 804 8.93 -8.90 -19.87
C GLU A 804 9.62 -7.67 -20.49
N PRO A 805 8.91 -6.88 -21.33
CA PRO A 805 7.47 -6.91 -21.61
C PRO A 805 6.98 -7.92 -22.68
N ASP A 806 7.85 -8.80 -23.19
CA ASP A 806 7.51 -9.72 -24.29
C ASP A 806 6.32 -10.63 -23.98
N HIS A 807 6.26 -11.26 -22.80
CA HIS A 807 5.14 -12.14 -22.44
C HIS A 807 3.80 -11.40 -22.44
N ALA A 808 3.73 -10.23 -21.81
CA ALA A 808 2.54 -9.38 -21.83
C ALA A 808 2.14 -8.95 -23.25
N GLY A 809 3.13 -8.61 -24.07
CA GLY A 809 2.90 -8.21 -25.44
C GLY A 809 2.37 -9.36 -26.31
N HIS A 810 2.86 -10.60 -26.13
CA HIS A 810 2.31 -11.79 -26.77
C HIS A 810 0.86 -12.06 -26.34
N GLN A 811 0.55 -11.80 -25.07
CA GLN A 811 -0.78 -12.09 -24.52
C GLN A 811 -1.84 -11.08 -24.97
N LYS A 812 -1.50 -9.78 -25.00
CA LYS A 812 -2.48 -8.69 -25.17
C LYS A 812 -2.10 -7.64 -26.21
N GLY A 813 -0.89 -7.68 -26.73
CA GLY A 813 -0.40 -6.81 -27.80
C GLY A 813 0.50 -5.69 -27.31
N PRO A 814 1.29 -5.11 -28.24
CA PRO A 814 2.30 -4.09 -27.93
C PRO A 814 1.72 -2.80 -27.35
N ASP A 815 0.43 -2.50 -27.60
CA ASP A 815 -0.24 -1.26 -27.15
C ASP A 815 -1.21 -1.48 -25.98
N SER A 816 -1.13 -2.62 -25.30
CA SER A 816 -2.05 -2.99 -24.21
C SER A 816 -1.67 -2.40 -22.85
N GLU A 817 -2.67 -2.24 -21.97
CA GLU A 817 -2.43 -1.84 -20.57
C GLU A 817 -1.68 -2.92 -19.77
N LEU A 818 -1.85 -4.20 -20.12
CA LEU A 818 -1.03 -5.26 -19.55
C LEU A 818 0.45 -5.02 -19.82
N LEU A 819 0.79 -4.64 -21.07
CA LEU A 819 2.15 -4.29 -21.42
C LEU A 819 2.59 -3.00 -20.70
N ASN A 820 1.74 -1.98 -20.60
CA ASN A 820 2.05 -0.77 -19.83
C ASN A 820 2.42 -1.08 -18.37
N GLY A 821 1.66 -1.96 -17.70
CA GLY A 821 1.98 -2.42 -16.35
C GLY A 821 3.33 -3.17 -16.26
N GLN A 822 3.72 -3.90 -17.31
CA GLN A 822 5.04 -4.53 -17.37
C GLN A 822 6.17 -3.53 -17.66
N LEU A 823 5.90 -2.46 -18.42
CA LEU A 823 6.85 -1.35 -18.57
C LEU A 823 7.11 -0.65 -17.23
N GLU A 824 6.05 -0.36 -16.47
CA GLU A 824 6.16 0.21 -15.12
C GLU A 824 6.92 -0.73 -14.17
N THR A 825 6.64 -2.03 -14.25
CA THR A 825 7.35 -3.05 -13.45
C THR A 825 8.83 -3.08 -13.79
N ALA A 826 9.20 -3.11 -15.08
CA ALA A 826 10.59 -3.06 -15.50
C ALA A 826 11.31 -1.78 -15.04
N ASP A 827 10.63 -0.63 -15.13
CA ASP A 827 11.14 0.65 -14.63
C ASP A 827 11.34 0.65 -13.11
N GLU A 828 10.38 0.13 -12.34
CA GLU A 828 10.48 0.01 -10.89
C GLU A 828 11.68 -0.87 -10.49
N MET A 829 11.88 -2.00 -11.18
CA MET A 829 12.97 -2.93 -10.90
C MET A 829 14.33 -2.31 -11.22
N LEU A 830 14.48 -1.64 -12.36
CA LEU A 830 15.68 -0.85 -12.65
C LEU A 830 15.87 0.28 -11.63
N GLY A 831 14.78 0.89 -11.16
CA GLY A 831 14.78 1.88 -10.10
C GLY A 831 15.36 1.33 -8.80
N ARG A 832 14.94 0.13 -8.39
CA ARG A 832 15.47 -0.57 -7.22
C ARG A 832 16.97 -0.83 -7.38
N LEU A 833 17.41 -1.40 -8.52
CA LEU A 833 18.82 -1.63 -8.79
C LEU A 833 19.64 -0.33 -8.68
N MET A 834 19.21 0.74 -9.34
CA MET A 834 19.92 2.02 -9.32
C MET A 834 19.94 2.66 -7.94
N ASN A 835 18.84 2.56 -7.18
CA ASN A 835 18.78 3.02 -5.79
C ASN A 835 19.79 2.26 -4.92
N THR A 836 19.83 0.92 -5.03
CA THR A 836 20.76 0.10 -4.25
C THR A 836 22.22 0.36 -4.65
N LEU A 837 22.52 0.48 -5.94
CA LEU A 837 23.86 0.87 -6.40
C LEU A 837 24.29 2.23 -5.85
N TYR A 838 23.37 3.19 -5.81
CA TYR A 838 23.63 4.51 -5.24
C TYR A 838 23.86 4.44 -3.72
N GLN A 839 23.00 3.75 -2.99
CA GLN A 839 23.07 3.59 -1.53
C GLN A 839 24.34 2.86 -1.08
N GLU A 840 24.80 1.87 -1.84
CA GLU A 840 26.02 1.12 -1.55
C GLU A 840 27.28 1.80 -2.11
N GLY A 841 27.17 3.01 -2.68
CA GLY A 841 28.30 3.76 -3.25
C GLY A 841 28.92 3.11 -4.48
N LEU A 842 28.20 2.19 -5.14
CA LEU A 842 28.62 1.43 -6.32
C LEU A 842 28.18 2.08 -7.65
N HIS A 843 27.31 3.10 -7.60
CA HIS A 843 26.76 3.77 -8.78
C HIS A 843 27.83 4.20 -9.81
N ASP A 844 28.95 4.76 -9.35
CA ASP A 844 30.06 5.18 -10.22
C ASP A 844 31.11 4.08 -10.45
N CYS A 845 30.90 2.90 -9.86
CA CYS A 845 31.83 1.77 -9.84
C CYS A 845 31.31 0.54 -10.59
N VAL A 846 30.29 0.73 -11.43
CA VAL A 846 29.69 -0.31 -12.27
C VAL A 846 29.38 0.29 -13.65
N ASN A 847 29.72 -0.44 -14.71
CA ASN A 847 29.22 -0.16 -16.05
C ASN A 847 27.91 -0.91 -16.26
N LEU A 848 26.84 -0.22 -16.65
CA LEU A 848 25.52 -0.78 -16.91
C LEU A 848 25.16 -0.58 -18.38
N ILE A 849 24.74 -1.65 -19.05
CA ILE A 849 24.10 -1.63 -20.36
C ILE A 849 22.72 -2.24 -20.23
N VAL A 850 21.68 -1.53 -20.66
CA VAL A 850 20.29 -2.02 -20.75
C VAL A 850 19.88 -2.06 -22.21
N ILE A 851 19.44 -3.23 -22.68
CA ILE A 851 19.06 -3.46 -24.07
C ILE A 851 17.72 -4.17 -24.18
N ALA A 852 17.19 -4.19 -25.39
CA ALA A 852 16.23 -5.19 -25.85
C ALA A 852 16.82 -5.96 -27.03
N ASP A 853 16.36 -7.18 -27.23
CA ASP A 853 16.84 -8.11 -28.23
C ASP A 853 16.00 -8.08 -29.52
N HIS A 854 14.67 -8.02 -29.39
CA HIS A 854 13.69 -7.81 -30.43
C HIS A 854 12.47 -7.10 -29.88
N VAL A 855 11.39 -7.09 -30.66
CA VAL A 855 10.22 -6.24 -30.45
C VAL A 855 9.02 -6.74 -31.23
N GLN A 856 7.83 -6.41 -30.72
CA GLN A 856 6.58 -6.97 -31.20
C GLN A 856 5.72 -5.98 -32.00
N ASN A 857 4.90 -6.51 -32.91
CA ASN A 857 3.95 -5.72 -33.69
C ASN A 857 2.54 -6.32 -33.72
N HIS A 858 1.57 -5.49 -34.11
CA HIS A 858 0.19 -5.88 -34.34
C HIS A 858 -0.11 -5.83 -35.84
N PHE A 859 -0.22 -6.99 -36.50
CA PHE A 859 -0.72 -7.10 -37.87
C PHE A 859 -1.78 -8.19 -37.98
N GLY A 860 -3.05 -7.78 -38.13
CA GLY A 860 -4.16 -8.69 -38.40
C GLY A 860 -4.56 -9.54 -37.19
N VAL A 861 -4.74 -10.85 -37.39
CA VAL A 861 -5.26 -11.80 -36.38
C VAL A 861 -4.20 -12.24 -35.37
N LEU A 862 -2.94 -11.86 -35.57
CA LEU A 862 -1.81 -12.25 -34.73
C LEU A 862 -1.36 -11.07 -33.86
N VAL A 863 -1.49 -11.23 -32.55
CA VAL A 863 -1.19 -10.21 -31.54
C VAL A 863 0.19 -10.47 -30.96
N GLY A 864 1.05 -9.44 -30.91
CA GLY A 864 2.32 -9.51 -30.19
C GLY A 864 3.39 -10.39 -30.82
N ASN A 865 3.31 -10.76 -32.10
CA ASN A 865 4.40 -11.52 -32.72
C ASN A 865 5.62 -10.62 -33.01
N HIS A 866 6.74 -11.24 -33.36
CA HIS A 866 8.01 -10.60 -33.74
C HIS A 866 8.66 -11.39 -34.90
N GLY A 867 9.82 -10.96 -35.40
CA GLY A 867 10.55 -11.67 -36.47
C GLY A 867 10.48 -11.04 -37.86
N TRP A 868 10.02 -9.80 -37.98
CA TRP A 868 10.01 -9.06 -39.26
C TRP A 868 11.33 -8.33 -39.53
N ASP A 869 11.42 -7.77 -40.74
CA ASP A 869 12.53 -6.94 -41.20
C ASP A 869 12.87 -5.81 -40.19
N ASN A 870 14.15 -5.70 -39.86
CA ASN A 870 14.66 -4.76 -38.87
C ASN A 870 14.63 -3.28 -39.31
N LEU A 871 14.19 -3.00 -40.55
CA LEU A 871 13.91 -1.65 -41.04
C LEU A 871 12.57 -1.08 -40.56
N TYR A 872 11.63 -1.92 -40.11
CA TYR A 872 10.37 -1.44 -39.58
C TYR A 872 10.59 -0.76 -38.22
N LYS A 873 9.95 0.39 -37.99
CA LYS A 873 10.03 1.11 -36.70
C LYS A 873 9.54 0.28 -35.52
N SER A 874 8.58 -0.62 -35.75
CA SER A 874 8.12 -1.57 -34.74
C SER A 874 9.18 -2.62 -34.41
N MET A 875 10.23 -2.75 -35.24
CA MET A 875 11.35 -3.69 -35.15
C MET A 875 12.63 -3.08 -34.51
N HIS A 876 12.49 -1.90 -33.89
CA HIS A 876 13.56 -1.13 -33.27
C HIS A 876 13.65 -1.34 -31.75
N ALA A 877 14.80 -1.82 -31.27
CA ALA A 877 15.07 -2.19 -29.89
C ALA A 877 15.69 -1.04 -29.06
N LEU A 878 15.55 -1.12 -27.73
CA LEU A 878 16.18 -0.20 -26.77
C LEU A 878 17.70 -0.43 -26.65
N PHE A 879 18.47 0.65 -26.49
CA PHE A 879 19.85 0.60 -25.99
C PHE A 879 20.13 1.80 -25.09
N LEU A 880 20.62 1.53 -23.88
CA LEU A 880 21.06 2.50 -22.88
C LEU A 880 22.38 2.03 -22.29
N ALA A 881 23.30 2.94 -22.06
CA ALA A 881 24.56 2.66 -21.37
C ALA A 881 24.87 3.76 -20.34
N HIS A 882 25.27 3.38 -19.14
CA HIS A 882 25.55 4.28 -18.03
C HIS A 882 26.71 3.74 -17.18
N GLY A 883 27.59 4.61 -16.68
CA GLY A 883 28.70 4.20 -15.82
C GLY A 883 30.02 4.88 -16.16
N PRO A 884 31.11 4.53 -15.45
CA PRO A 884 32.39 5.22 -15.55
C PRO A 884 33.05 5.14 -16.93
N ALA A 885 32.83 4.07 -17.70
CA ALA A 885 33.41 3.92 -19.05
C ALA A 885 32.75 4.85 -20.09
N PHE A 886 31.50 5.25 -19.89
CA PHE A 886 30.69 5.91 -20.90
C PHE A 886 30.65 7.43 -20.72
N LYS A 887 30.62 8.18 -21.83
CA LYS A 887 30.23 9.59 -21.81
C LYS A 887 28.82 9.74 -21.21
N GLN A 888 28.54 10.91 -20.65
CA GLN A 888 27.22 11.22 -20.10
C GLN A 888 26.44 12.10 -21.07
N GLN A 889 25.11 12.02 -21.00
CA GLN A 889 24.17 12.84 -21.79
C GLN A 889 24.47 12.82 -23.29
N LEU A 890 24.77 11.64 -23.83
CA LEU A 890 25.16 11.47 -25.23
C LEU A 890 24.13 10.66 -26.01
N GLU A 891 23.50 11.29 -26.98
CA GLU A 891 22.72 10.58 -28.00
C GLU A 891 23.63 10.19 -29.18
N ILE A 892 23.61 8.93 -29.56
CA ILE A 892 24.40 8.37 -30.68
C ILE A 892 23.50 7.95 -31.83
N LYS A 893 24.11 7.71 -33.00
CA LYS A 893 23.37 7.19 -34.16
C LYS A 893 22.95 5.73 -33.94
N PRO A 894 21.81 5.31 -34.53
CA PRO A 894 21.42 3.90 -34.55
C PRO A 894 22.50 2.99 -35.11
N PHE A 895 22.66 1.82 -34.49
CA PHE A 895 23.60 0.77 -34.85
C PHE A 895 22.92 -0.61 -34.74
N GLU A 896 23.57 -1.67 -35.20
CA GLU A 896 23.05 -3.04 -35.15
C GLU A 896 23.55 -3.77 -33.89
N ASN A 897 22.72 -4.60 -33.25
CA ASN A 897 23.04 -5.26 -31.98
C ASN A 897 24.25 -6.21 -32.03
N ILE A 898 24.69 -6.61 -33.23
CA ILE A 898 25.93 -7.38 -33.45
C ILE A 898 27.19 -6.67 -32.93
N GLU A 899 27.16 -5.33 -32.85
CA GLU A 899 28.30 -4.54 -32.34
C GLU A 899 28.49 -4.66 -30.82
N LEU A 900 27.48 -5.15 -30.09
CA LEU A 900 27.51 -5.22 -28.63
C LEU A 900 28.56 -6.19 -28.09
N TYR A 901 28.89 -7.26 -28.82
CA TYR A 901 29.96 -8.19 -28.40
C TYR A 901 31.31 -7.48 -28.27
N ASN A 902 31.70 -6.69 -29.27
CA ASN A 902 32.95 -5.93 -29.25
C ASN A 902 32.90 -4.80 -28.22
N LEU A 903 31.73 -4.19 -28.01
CA LEU A 903 31.54 -3.20 -26.94
C LEU A 903 31.80 -3.81 -25.55
N MET A 904 31.23 -4.98 -25.26
CA MET A 904 31.46 -5.68 -24.00
C MET A 904 32.94 -6.04 -23.83
N CYS A 905 33.59 -6.49 -24.90
CA CYS A 905 35.02 -6.81 -24.89
C CYS A 905 35.87 -5.59 -24.53
N GLU A 906 35.63 -4.45 -25.16
CA GLU A 906 36.36 -3.20 -24.89
C GLU A 906 36.20 -2.75 -23.44
N ILE A 907 34.96 -2.73 -22.91
CA ILE A 907 34.68 -2.29 -21.53
C ILE A 907 35.41 -3.15 -20.49
N THR A 908 35.52 -4.45 -20.75
CA THR A 908 36.07 -5.43 -19.80
C THR A 908 37.56 -5.71 -20.03
N GLY A 909 38.17 -5.09 -21.05
CA GLY A 909 39.56 -5.33 -21.46
C GLY A 909 39.81 -6.73 -22.01
N ILE A 910 38.78 -7.35 -22.58
CA ILE A 910 38.83 -8.66 -23.23
C ILE A 910 39.19 -8.46 -24.71
N LYS A 911 40.10 -9.26 -25.24
CA LYS A 911 40.35 -9.30 -26.68
C LYS A 911 39.22 -10.06 -27.38
N PRO A 912 38.48 -9.48 -28.34
CA PRO A 912 37.38 -10.17 -28.99
C PRO A 912 37.86 -11.40 -29.79
N GLY A 913 37.08 -12.47 -29.77
CA GLY A 913 37.25 -13.62 -30.66
C GLY A 913 36.81 -13.31 -32.10
N PRO A 914 36.94 -14.27 -33.04
CA PRO A 914 36.41 -14.11 -34.40
C PRO A 914 34.90 -13.83 -34.36
N ASN A 915 34.49 -12.69 -34.91
CA ASN A 915 33.10 -12.25 -34.95
C ASN A 915 32.84 -11.35 -36.18
N ASN A 916 31.58 -11.05 -36.47
CA ASN A 916 31.18 -10.22 -37.62
C ASN A 916 31.04 -8.73 -37.27
N GLY A 917 30.94 -8.38 -35.99
CA GLY A 917 30.81 -7.00 -35.53
C GLY A 917 32.14 -6.22 -35.56
N THR A 918 32.04 -4.93 -35.29
CA THR A 918 33.11 -3.95 -35.16
C THR A 918 32.87 -3.04 -33.97
N LEU A 919 33.93 -2.42 -33.43
CA LEU A 919 33.79 -1.36 -32.43
C LEU A 919 33.55 0.02 -33.08
N GLY A 920 33.68 0.14 -34.40
CA GLY A 920 33.80 1.43 -35.10
C GLY A 920 32.62 2.37 -34.87
N ALA A 921 31.40 1.84 -34.91
CA ALA A 921 30.17 2.61 -34.67
C ALA A 921 30.04 3.13 -33.23
N LEU A 922 30.70 2.47 -32.26
CA LEU A 922 30.54 2.72 -30.82
C LEU A 922 31.78 3.29 -30.14
N ASN A 923 32.94 3.36 -30.81
CA ASN A 923 34.18 3.82 -30.20
C ASN A 923 34.10 5.25 -29.61
N HIS A 924 33.23 6.09 -30.16
CA HIS A 924 33.07 7.48 -29.73
C HIS A 924 32.28 7.65 -28.42
N ILE A 925 31.69 6.57 -27.86
CA ILE A 925 30.87 6.63 -26.63
C ILE A 925 31.70 6.62 -25.36
N PHE A 926 32.96 6.19 -25.43
CA PHE A 926 33.85 6.14 -24.28
C PHE A 926 34.33 7.53 -23.87
N LYS A 927 34.54 7.74 -22.57
CA LYS A 927 35.25 8.93 -22.07
C LYS A 927 36.69 8.90 -22.63
N SER A 928 37.24 10.07 -22.96
CA SER A 928 38.67 10.17 -23.29
C SER A 928 39.47 9.72 -22.07
N THR A 929 40.34 8.74 -22.25
CA THR A 929 41.26 8.24 -21.22
C THR A 929 42.31 9.25 -20.82
#